data_AF-A0A0M9G3J1-F1
#
_entry.id   AF-A0A0M9G3J1-F1
#
_cell.length_a   1.000
_cell.length_b   1.000
_cell.length_c   1.000
_cell.angle_alpha   90.00
_cell.angle_beta   90.00
_cell.angle_gamma   90.00
#
_symmetry.space_group_name_H-M   'P 1'
#
loop_
_entity.id
_entity.type
_entity.pdbx_description
1 polymer ?
#
loop_
_entity_poly.entity_id
_entity_poly.type
_entity_poly.pdbx_seq_one_letter_code
_entity_poly.pdbx_strand_id
1 'polypeptide(L)'
;MTSLVAVVDGGAMRSAVGGAKRLNAIDLQRLKGVLNACGVAEVRGSPQIYAHPEAIHLISPRDLSFLVEHAEALATHKDLDYDVRALTSILWGMVQHAERHIERVMRAAKVEAPGLNEIYADAVDAATKPVPSATSSTPPSAAAKGTGTAEVPDKLNTLADVYAAVYQHLVQVFRVTALLRAFESPDARAEVRDARRVAQVDVDSVSRLARLLTRLFLCEAGESPSTPVGAGGAVLNALAAYSNVGHHLIRTTETALSSVMVLLAALTARQGSDARPILRYFHGIDAWKASALGLQVTESYGVSIYLLLFALLQRRRDFDNVEEVAARLLITRLATRPPYQWRVFRLLYFGVQEVAAGQAHTAVDRQGSCAYGQLLVFRRIQAALQRCLTTTGSGTAEEEAYVKALRRAVAAQVQHDWIDNDGGSASTSPTQPRLLSYYQLLVLAAVQGMPEADLTNEADLARRAEQTRLSSEPDVLVPSFLRLLMACCYTVPTSSGAVVPHSLLSTPSTISLYESLSKHIFQLPLCSQATTAKEVNQLYASGGLRTDTLVDLCVWNAVQNTREDAREAAEGIAARSTGASNVASEDKGVSSTRPLPPVPTAEGLTPLPALPQPPTPMTALFTLLSRDVRLLFNGNEDVLKHTPEAARVRAKNFPEGFRAVTLTTVRLIFVALSSAELFAHISSTDMLPTVAQLFALRAYYPLSPHATEAEHKATARLIALMQNTLAAVPQQMNSATVNDLLRRQLVPMSTTAGQANRLRLALFEAYLRSMATASAANAVSDELMLRHWVDVAVPAITNRFSAALANAGHDFFIAAFRAEKYVSPLFVPTYIALYIPGVELESAGGRRGSVVARASTYPPLSVAVVQHFARWVRTACRGIESCDSTALARLFEENAVVEGDVPATPSLAAVTEFLSRLSPTQRAALRKVTPTSAALLVVSALFDRLCLLWNSTPGYVRKARDLFMAYFSGLCNLLQCTNTAVIQRVCASIEAIEVEHLRGSGNVQFQFLKYVSAVVDNVQGPSKVGIAEWYLKLNKRIREQNYGKNSKL
;
A
#
# COMPACT_ATOMS: atom_id res chain seq x y z
N MET A 1 9.01 -12.95 12.09
CA MET A 1 7.59 -13.08 11.65
C MET A 1 7.42 -12.96 10.14
N THR A 2 8.12 -12.06 9.42
CA THR A 2 8.00 -11.90 7.95
C THR A 2 8.74 -12.94 7.11
N SER A 3 9.86 -13.50 7.58
CA SER A 3 10.67 -14.48 6.83
C SER A 3 10.08 -15.89 6.72
N LEU A 4 9.15 -16.28 7.62
CA LEU A 4 8.55 -17.63 7.67
C LEU A 4 7.28 -17.73 6.81
N VAL A 5 6.57 -16.61 6.63
CA VAL A 5 5.47 -16.50 5.65
C VAL A 5 6.03 -16.54 4.23
N ALA A 6 7.20 -15.95 3.97
CA ALA A 6 7.84 -15.95 2.66
C ALA A 6 8.18 -17.34 2.09
N VAL A 7 8.43 -18.35 2.95
CA VAL A 7 8.70 -19.74 2.54
C VAL A 7 7.41 -20.46 2.12
N VAL A 8 6.25 -20.05 2.65
CA VAL A 8 4.93 -20.58 2.26
C VAL A 8 4.33 -19.80 1.07
N ASP A 9 4.60 -18.48 1.00
CA ASP A 9 4.22 -17.54 -0.08
C ASP A 9 5.07 -17.72 -1.36
N GLY A 10 5.24 -18.97 -1.84
CA GLY A 10 5.91 -19.27 -3.11
C GLY A 10 5.29 -18.58 -4.35
N GLY A 11 4.16 -17.89 -4.20
CA GLY A 11 3.55 -17.04 -5.22
C GLY A 11 4.13 -15.63 -5.34
N ALA A 12 4.65 -15.02 -4.26
CA ALA A 12 5.26 -13.70 -4.33
C ALA A 12 6.71 -13.77 -4.87
N MET A 13 7.38 -14.91 -4.69
CA MET A 13 8.74 -15.15 -5.17
C MET A 13 8.80 -15.49 -6.68
N ARG A 14 7.70 -15.98 -7.28
CA ARG A 14 7.60 -16.26 -8.73
C ARG A 14 7.50 -15.02 -9.61
N SER A 15 7.20 -13.85 -9.06
CA SER A 15 7.07 -12.58 -9.81
C SER A 15 8.41 -11.89 -10.11
N ALA A 16 9.53 -12.37 -9.56
CA ALA A 16 10.85 -11.93 -9.96
C ALA A 16 11.40 -12.88 -11.03
N VAL A 17 11.57 -12.34 -12.24
CA VAL A 17 12.21 -12.95 -13.42
C VAL A 17 13.29 -13.97 -13.03
N GLY A 18 13.17 -15.19 -13.57
CA GLY A 18 13.88 -16.40 -13.17
C GLY A 18 15.39 -16.27 -12.99
N GLY A 19 15.80 -16.17 -11.74
CA GLY A 19 17.16 -16.40 -11.30
C GLY A 19 17.12 -16.89 -9.85
N ALA A 20 17.56 -18.13 -9.62
CA ALA A 20 17.81 -18.62 -8.28
C ALA A 20 18.63 -17.57 -7.52
N LYS A 21 18.19 -17.21 -6.31
CA LYS A 21 18.89 -16.24 -5.46
C LYS A 21 20.36 -16.67 -5.39
N ARG A 22 21.29 -15.83 -5.88
CA ARG A 22 22.73 -16.16 -5.87
C ARG A 22 23.15 -16.47 -4.45
N LEU A 23 23.52 -17.72 -4.19
CA LEU A 23 24.14 -18.14 -2.94
C LEU A 23 25.43 -17.34 -2.76
N ASN A 24 25.63 -16.73 -1.59
CA ASN A 24 26.93 -16.16 -1.28
C ASN A 24 27.94 -17.30 -1.02
N ALA A 25 29.24 -17.00 -1.16
CA ALA A 25 30.28 -18.01 -1.01
C ALA A 25 30.32 -18.65 0.40
N ILE A 26 29.92 -17.90 1.42
CA ILE A 26 29.92 -18.34 2.83
C ILE A 26 28.82 -19.38 3.06
N ASP A 27 27.61 -19.13 2.56
CA ASP A 27 26.46 -20.02 2.65
C ASP A 27 26.72 -21.29 1.85
N LEU A 28 27.34 -21.18 0.66
CA LEU A 28 27.76 -22.35 -0.13
C LEU A 28 28.79 -23.21 0.63
N GLN A 29 29.80 -22.59 1.25
CA GLN A 29 30.79 -23.32 2.05
C GLN A 29 30.15 -23.97 3.27
N ARG A 30 29.22 -23.28 3.94
CA ARG A 30 28.49 -23.83 5.09
C ARG A 30 27.58 -24.98 4.68
N LEU A 31 26.89 -24.90 3.54
CA LEU A 31 26.10 -26.01 2.98
C LEU A 31 26.98 -27.24 2.75
N LYS A 32 28.13 -27.08 2.11
CA LYS A 32 29.10 -28.17 1.92
C LYS A 32 29.58 -28.73 3.26
N GLY A 33 29.86 -27.88 4.25
CA GLY A 33 30.24 -28.31 5.60
C GLY A 33 29.17 -29.17 6.28
N VAL A 34 27.91 -28.76 6.21
CA VAL A 34 26.78 -29.53 6.77
C VAL A 34 26.59 -30.86 6.03
N LEU A 35 26.64 -30.86 4.70
CA LEU A 35 26.50 -32.08 3.89
C LEU A 35 27.65 -33.08 4.15
N ASN A 36 28.89 -32.59 4.28
CA ASN A 36 30.05 -33.38 4.68
C ASN A 36 29.85 -33.98 6.09
N ALA A 37 29.39 -33.18 7.05
CA ALA A 37 29.15 -33.64 8.42
C ALA A 37 28.04 -34.70 8.50
N CYS A 38 27.04 -34.63 7.62
CA CYS A 38 25.98 -35.64 7.51
C CYS A 38 26.43 -36.92 6.78
N GLY A 39 27.66 -36.97 6.27
CA GLY A 39 28.17 -38.11 5.50
C GLY A 39 27.52 -38.27 4.11
N VAL A 40 26.89 -37.22 3.58
CA VAL A 40 26.18 -37.25 2.28
C VAL A 40 26.96 -36.53 1.18
N ALA A 41 28.18 -36.10 1.41
CA ALA A 41 28.99 -35.49 0.36
C ALA A 41 29.52 -36.55 -0.62
N GLU A 42 29.44 -36.28 -1.92
CA GLU A 42 29.99 -37.20 -2.92
C GLU A 42 31.51 -37.23 -2.82
N VAL A 43 32.06 -38.34 -2.31
CA VAL A 43 33.48 -38.62 -2.43
C VAL A 43 33.73 -39.17 -3.84
N ARG A 44 34.39 -38.37 -4.68
CA ARG A 44 34.79 -38.77 -6.05
C ARG A 44 35.55 -40.11 -6.00
N GLY A 45 34.91 -41.23 -6.34
CA GLY A 45 35.60 -42.51 -6.53
C GLY A 45 34.85 -43.82 -6.26
N SER A 46 33.67 -43.82 -5.62
CA SER A 46 32.91 -45.07 -5.41
C SER A 46 31.46 -44.96 -5.87
N PRO A 47 30.98 -45.80 -6.82
CA PRO A 47 29.57 -45.89 -7.18
C PRO A 47 28.72 -46.62 -6.12
N GLN A 48 29.32 -47.07 -5.01
CA GLN A 48 28.66 -47.70 -3.88
C GLN A 48 29.20 -47.09 -2.58
N ILE A 49 28.72 -45.90 -2.22
CA ILE A 49 28.81 -45.43 -0.84
C ILE A 49 27.61 -46.04 -0.11
N TYR A 50 27.82 -47.18 0.54
CA TYR A 50 26.96 -47.55 1.65
C TYR A 50 27.13 -46.44 2.68
N ALA A 51 26.07 -45.65 2.95
CA ALA A 51 26.03 -44.86 4.16
C ALA A 51 26.27 -45.84 5.32
N HIS A 52 27.48 -45.84 5.89
CA HIS A 52 27.78 -46.69 7.03
C HIS A 52 26.78 -46.31 8.13
N PRO A 53 25.95 -47.24 8.64
CA PRO A 53 24.97 -46.92 9.67
C PRO A 53 25.59 -46.26 10.90
N GLU A 54 26.88 -46.53 11.14
CA GLU A 54 27.69 -46.01 12.24
C GLU A 54 28.16 -44.55 12.03
N ALA A 55 28.07 -44.00 10.81
CA ALA A 55 28.56 -42.67 10.45
C ALA A 55 27.45 -41.65 10.11
N ILE A 56 26.16 -42.05 10.20
CA ILE A 56 25.04 -41.13 9.99
C ILE A 56 24.92 -40.23 11.22
N HIS A 57 25.57 -39.06 11.18
CA HIS A 57 25.33 -38.02 12.17
C HIS A 57 23.89 -37.52 12.08
N LEU A 58 23.19 -37.53 13.22
CA LEU A 58 21.91 -36.85 13.37
C LEU A 58 22.09 -35.37 13.03
N ILE A 59 21.36 -34.90 12.00
CA ILE A 59 21.38 -33.49 11.61
C ILE A 59 20.94 -32.65 12.82
N SER A 60 21.83 -31.77 13.30
CA SER A 60 21.51 -30.93 14.44
C SER A 60 20.29 -30.04 14.13
N PRO A 61 19.47 -29.65 15.12
CA PRO A 61 18.35 -28.74 14.87
C PRO A 61 18.78 -27.43 14.20
N ARG A 62 19.99 -26.94 14.50
CA ARG A 62 20.53 -25.71 13.91
C ARG A 62 20.88 -25.91 12.43
N ASP A 63 21.50 -27.03 12.10
CA ASP A 63 21.88 -27.35 10.72
C ASP A 63 20.66 -27.66 9.87
N LEU A 64 19.67 -28.36 10.43
CA LEU A 64 18.40 -28.61 9.75
C LEU A 64 17.67 -27.30 9.44
N SER A 65 17.65 -26.34 10.37
CA SER A 65 17.12 -25.00 10.10
C SER A 65 17.85 -24.30 8.95
N PHE A 66 19.18 -24.38 8.94
CA PHE A 66 19.99 -23.79 7.89
C PHE A 66 19.74 -24.44 6.51
N LEU A 67 19.57 -25.77 6.47
CA LEU A 67 19.21 -26.49 5.25
C LEU A 67 17.82 -26.08 4.73
N VAL A 68 16.84 -25.86 5.63
CA VAL A 68 15.49 -25.39 5.25
C VAL A 68 15.52 -23.98 4.66
N GLU A 69 16.30 -23.07 5.24
CA GLU A 69 16.49 -21.71 4.70
C GLU A 69 17.08 -21.72 3.28
N HIS A 70 17.79 -22.78 2.90
CA HIS A 70 18.43 -22.97 1.61
C HIS A 70 17.86 -24.15 0.79
N ALA A 71 16.64 -24.59 1.10
CA ALA A 71 16.03 -25.77 0.51
C ALA A 71 15.91 -25.69 -1.03
N GLU A 72 15.52 -24.52 -1.55
CA GLU A 72 15.45 -24.27 -2.99
C GLU A 72 16.84 -24.36 -3.65
N ALA A 73 17.87 -23.85 -2.97
CA ALA A 73 19.23 -23.91 -3.50
C ALA A 73 19.79 -25.35 -3.48
N LEU A 74 19.49 -26.14 -2.45
CA LEU A 74 19.82 -27.57 -2.44
C LEU A 74 19.16 -28.31 -3.62
N ALA A 75 17.89 -27.99 -3.91
CA ALA A 75 17.14 -28.61 -4.98
C ALA A 75 17.61 -28.21 -6.39
N THR A 76 18.02 -26.95 -6.59
CA THR A 76 18.21 -26.35 -7.92
C THR A 76 19.68 -26.07 -8.30
N HIS A 77 20.57 -25.85 -7.33
CA HIS A 77 21.91 -25.34 -7.58
C HIS A 77 22.87 -26.46 -8.02
N LYS A 78 23.40 -26.36 -9.25
CA LYS A 78 24.21 -27.41 -9.88
C LYS A 78 25.56 -27.67 -9.18
N ASP A 79 26.17 -26.65 -8.57
CA ASP A 79 27.51 -26.76 -7.97
C ASP A 79 27.56 -27.41 -6.56
N LEU A 80 26.43 -27.97 -6.11
CA LEU A 80 26.31 -28.73 -4.88
C LEU A 80 26.37 -30.23 -5.21
N ASP A 81 27.56 -30.80 -5.02
CA ASP A 81 27.84 -32.24 -5.16
C ASP A 81 27.52 -32.96 -3.84
N TYR A 82 26.41 -33.70 -3.77
CA TYR A 82 26.01 -34.51 -2.62
C TYR A 82 25.12 -35.68 -3.03
N ASP A 83 25.19 -36.78 -2.27
CA ASP A 83 24.33 -37.94 -2.42
C ASP A 83 22.91 -37.62 -1.95
N VAL A 84 22.06 -37.25 -2.91
CA VAL A 84 20.66 -36.93 -2.68
C VAL A 84 19.88 -38.14 -2.15
N ARG A 85 20.26 -39.38 -2.50
CA ARG A 85 19.60 -40.61 -2.02
C ARG A 85 19.85 -40.81 -0.53
N ALA A 86 21.10 -40.64 -0.11
CA ALA A 86 21.47 -40.73 1.30
C ALA A 86 20.76 -39.64 2.11
N LEU A 87 20.80 -38.38 1.64
CA LEU A 87 20.15 -37.27 2.33
C LEU A 87 18.62 -37.48 2.43
N THR A 88 17.94 -37.82 1.33
CA THR A 88 16.50 -38.09 1.37
C THR A 88 16.16 -39.25 2.29
N SER A 89 16.96 -40.31 2.32
CA SER A 89 16.74 -41.45 3.23
C SER A 89 16.82 -41.03 4.71
N ILE A 90 17.78 -40.19 5.08
CA ILE A 90 17.87 -39.60 6.42
C ILE A 90 16.62 -38.79 6.74
N LEU A 91 16.20 -37.92 5.83
CA LEU A 91 15.01 -37.08 6.01
C LEU A 91 13.73 -37.92 6.18
N TRP A 92 13.52 -38.94 5.36
CA TRP A 92 12.39 -39.85 5.49
C TRP A 92 12.41 -40.62 6.82
N GLY A 93 13.60 -41.07 7.25
CA GLY A 93 13.79 -41.68 8.58
C GLY A 93 13.42 -40.73 9.72
N MET A 94 13.79 -39.45 9.60
CA MET A 94 13.43 -38.40 10.57
C MET A 94 11.91 -38.17 10.63
N VAL A 95 11.19 -38.21 9.50
CA VAL A 95 9.71 -38.10 9.47
C VAL A 95 9.07 -39.29 10.19
N GLN A 96 9.46 -40.51 9.85
CA GLN A 96 8.90 -41.72 10.46
C GLN A 96 9.21 -41.81 11.96
N HIS A 97 10.39 -41.37 12.37
CA HIS A 97 10.77 -41.29 13.79
C HIS A 97 9.88 -40.32 14.57
N ALA A 98 9.62 -39.14 14.00
CA ALA A 98 8.74 -38.14 14.60
C ALA A 98 7.27 -38.62 14.64
N GLU A 99 6.78 -39.26 13.56
CA GLU A 99 5.44 -39.87 13.51
C GLU A 99 5.22 -40.83 14.70
N ARG A 100 6.13 -41.79 14.92
CA ARG A 100 6.02 -42.78 16.01
C ARG A 100 6.08 -42.15 17.40
N HIS A 101 6.82 -41.06 17.57
CA HIS A 101 6.92 -40.35 18.85
C HIS A 101 5.65 -39.54 19.15
N ILE A 102 5.18 -38.76 18.18
CA ILE A 102 3.93 -37.99 18.29
C ILE A 102 2.77 -38.95 18.57
N GLU A 103 2.71 -40.08 17.87
CA GLU A 103 1.68 -41.08 18.11
C GLU A 103 1.76 -41.68 19.53
N ARG A 104 2.96 -41.99 20.03
CA ARG A 104 3.16 -42.48 21.39
C ARG A 104 2.66 -41.49 22.44
N VAL A 105 3.03 -40.21 22.32
CA VAL A 105 2.56 -39.17 23.23
C VAL A 105 1.05 -39.01 23.16
N MET A 106 0.48 -39.00 21.94
CA MET A 106 -0.96 -38.93 21.74
C MET A 106 -1.72 -40.14 22.29
N ARG A 107 -1.10 -41.33 22.37
CA ARG A 107 -1.70 -42.50 23.02
C ARG A 107 -1.58 -42.42 24.54
N ALA A 108 -0.44 -41.99 25.07
CA ALA A 108 -0.26 -41.79 26.51
C ALA A 108 -1.29 -40.80 27.08
N ALA A 109 -1.48 -39.66 26.42
CA ALA A 109 -2.50 -38.67 26.79
C ALA A 109 -3.95 -39.20 26.73
N LYS A 110 -4.22 -40.31 26.02
CA LYS A 110 -5.56 -40.93 25.93
C LYS A 110 -5.85 -41.93 27.04
N VAL A 111 -4.84 -42.61 27.58
CA VAL A 111 -5.01 -43.73 28.51
C VAL A 111 -5.19 -43.22 29.95
N GLU A 112 -4.70 -42.02 30.28
CA GLU A 112 -4.60 -41.56 31.67
C GLU A 112 -5.65 -40.52 32.10
N ALA A 113 -6.62 -40.16 31.27
CA ALA A 113 -7.72 -39.29 31.72
C ALA A 113 -8.67 -40.07 32.63
N PRO A 114 -8.66 -39.85 33.95
CA PRO A 114 -9.56 -40.55 34.86
C PRO A 114 -10.98 -40.03 34.61
N GLY A 115 -11.97 -40.90 34.81
CA GLY A 115 -13.39 -40.57 34.63
C GLY A 115 -13.79 -39.24 35.27
N LEU A 116 -14.05 -38.25 34.42
CA LEU A 116 -14.61 -36.95 34.78
C LEU A 116 -16.15 -36.96 34.70
N ASN A 117 -16.76 -38.15 34.67
CA ASN A 117 -18.21 -38.32 34.64
C ASN A 117 -18.88 -38.38 36.03
N GLU A 118 -18.11 -38.42 37.13
CA GLU A 118 -18.70 -38.45 38.49
C GLU A 118 -18.60 -37.11 39.26
N ILE A 119 -17.95 -36.07 38.73
CA ILE A 119 -17.76 -34.80 39.47
C ILE A 119 -18.54 -33.61 38.86
N TYR A 120 -19.11 -33.75 37.66
CA TYR A 120 -19.97 -32.70 37.08
C TYR A 120 -21.45 -32.78 37.50
N ALA A 121 -21.84 -33.77 38.32
CA ALA A 121 -23.14 -33.78 39.01
C ALA A 121 -23.10 -33.05 40.37
N ASP A 122 -21.95 -33.04 41.06
CA ASP A 122 -21.85 -32.52 42.43
C ASP A 122 -21.31 -31.08 42.52
N ALA A 123 -20.81 -30.51 41.42
CA ALA A 123 -20.33 -29.12 41.37
C ALA A 123 -21.46 -28.06 41.35
N VAL A 124 -22.74 -28.48 41.35
CA VAL A 124 -23.89 -27.58 41.52
C VAL A 124 -24.32 -27.49 43.00
N ASP A 125 -23.93 -28.43 43.88
CA ASP A 125 -24.38 -28.46 45.28
C ASP A 125 -23.28 -28.15 46.34
N ALA A 126 -22.00 -28.09 45.96
CA ALA A 126 -20.90 -27.85 46.91
C ALA A 126 -20.58 -26.36 47.20
N ALA A 127 -21.55 -25.44 47.06
CA ALA A 127 -21.40 -24.03 47.39
C ALA A 127 -21.76 -23.67 48.85
N THR A 128 -22.07 -24.64 49.72
CA THR A 128 -22.43 -24.34 51.13
C THR A 128 -21.80 -25.28 52.14
N LYS A 129 -20.62 -24.90 52.65
CA LYS A 129 -20.09 -25.01 54.04
C LYS A 129 -18.64 -25.54 54.14
N PRO A 130 -17.89 -25.09 55.18
CA PRO A 130 -16.44 -25.31 55.29
C PRO A 130 -16.08 -26.61 56.01
N VAL A 131 -14.93 -27.18 55.63
CA VAL A 131 -14.26 -28.33 56.25
C VAL A 131 -13.22 -27.87 57.28
N PRO A 132 -13.02 -28.59 58.40
CA PRO A 132 -11.78 -28.54 59.15
C PRO A 132 -10.89 -29.80 58.94
N SER A 133 -9.66 -29.53 58.50
CA SER A 133 -8.34 -30.04 58.91
C SER A 133 -8.07 -31.48 59.41
N ALA A 134 -6.92 -31.99 58.89
CA ALA A 134 -5.90 -32.86 59.53
C ALA A 134 -6.26 -34.36 59.70
N THR A 135 -5.39 -35.37 59.49
CA THR A 135 -3.92 -35.47 59.68
C THR A 135 -3.37 -36.79 59.09
N SER A 136 -2.11 -36.75 58.63
CA SER A 136 -1.02 -37.75 58.70
C SER A 136 -1.26 -39.27 58.47
N SER A 137 -0.47 -39.89 57.58
CA SER A 137 0.78 -40.60 57.95
C SER A 137 1.36 -41.44 56.80
N THR A 138 2.62 -41.20 56.46
CA THR A 138 3.58 -42.05 55.71
C THR A 138 4.34 -43.00 56.67
N PRO A 139 5.30 -43.86 56.24
CA PRO A 139 5.33 -44.93 55.22
C PRO A 139 5.89 -46.25 55.85
N PRO A 140 6.34 -47.28 55.07
CA PRO A 140 7.79 -47.37 54.84
C PRO A 140 8.25 -47.96 53.49
N SER A 141 9.55 -47.74 53.27
CA SER A 141 10.44 -48.07 52.15
C SER A 141 10.83 -49.55 52.06
N ALA A 142 11.09 -50.05 50.83
CA ALA A 142 12.04 -51.12 50.55
C ALA A 142 12.66 -50.97 49.15
N ALA A 143 13.94 -51.32 49.03
CA ALA A 143 14.86 -50.94 47.95
C ALA A 143 15.06 -52.01 46.84
N ALA A 144 15.34 -51.50 45.64
CA ALA A 144 16.27 -51.95 44.59
C ALA A 144 16.19 -53.36 43.98
N LYS A 145 15.98 -53.41 42.64
CA LYS A 145 16.90 -54.02 41.64
C LYS A 145 16.42 -53.75 40.21
N GLY A 146 17.34 -53.38 39.33
CA GLY A 146 17.04 -52.90 37.97
C GLY A 146 17.05 -53.97 36.88
N THR A 147 16.42 -53.63 35.76
CA THR A 147 16.70 -54.10 34.39
C THR A 147 16.05 -53.10 33.42
N GLY A 148 16.77 -52.75 32.35
CA GLY A 148 16.42 -51.67 31.43
C GLY A 148 15.05 -51.78 30.78
N THR A 149 14.23 -50.76 31.00
CA THR A 149 13.11 -50.37 30.16
C THR A 149 13.26 -48.87 29.89
N ALA A 150 13.13 -48.48 28.63
CA ALA A 150 13.14 -47.08 28.23
C ALA A 150 12.14 -46.30 29.09
N GLU A 151 12.65 -45.29 29.81
CA GLU A 151 11.88 -44.39 30.66
C GLU A 151 10.68 -43.86 29.87
N VAL A 152 9.49 -44.36 30.21
CA VAL A 152 8.26 -43.64 29.92
C VAL A 152 8.31 -42.42 30.82
N PRO A 153 8.30 -41.18 30.30
CA PRO A 153 8.29 -40.01 31.15
C PRO A 153 7.06 -40.06 32.07
N ASP A 154 7.29 -39.78 33.35
CA ASP A 154 6.28 -39.65 34.39
C ASP A 154 5.05 -38.87 33.89
N LYS A 155 3.85 -39.45 34.09
CA LYS A 155 2.50 -38.86 34.05
C LYS A 155 2.33 -37.58 33.21
N LEU A 156 1.83 -37.72 31.98
CA LEU A 156 1.48 -36.58 31.10
C LEU A 156 0.10 -36.00 31.48
N ASN A 157 0.01 -35.33 32.63
CA ASN A 157 -1.26 -34.86 33.18
C ASN A 157 -1.64 -33.43 32.72
N THR A 158 -0.68 -32.66 32.20
CA THR A 158 -0.93 -31.26 31.81
C THR A 158 -0.61 -31.00 30.35
N LEU A 159 -1.23 -29.95 29.80
CA LEU A 159 -0.93 -29.43 28.45
C LEU A 159 0.57 -29.08 28.28
N ALA A 160 1.24 -28.69 29.37
CA ALA A 160 2.66 -28.36 29.36
C ALA A 160 3.55 -29.59 29.18
N ASP A 161 3.20 -30.71 29.82
CA ASP A 161 3.94 -31.96 29.69
C ASP A 161 3.82 -32.51 28.26
N VAL A 162 2.62 -32.45 27.69
CA VAL A 162 2.37 -32.84 26.29
C VAL A 162 3.16 -31.94 25.33
N TYR A 163 3.11 -30.61 25.53
CA TYR A 163 3.86 -29.67 24.69
C TYR A 163 5.36 -29.95 24.74
N ALA A 164 5.94 -30.13 25.93
CA ALA A 164 7.36 -30.44 26.10
C ALA A 164 7.75 -31.74 25.38
N ALA A 165 6.90 -32.77 25.45
CA ALA A 165 7.15 -34.07 24.82
C ALA A 165 7.03 -34.04 23.27
N VAL A 166 6.20 -33.15 22.71
CA VAL A 166 5.87 -33.16 21.26
C VAL A 166 6.55 -32.04 20.47
N TYR A 167 6.91 -30.93 21.12
CA TYR A 167 7.42 -29.71 20.47
C TYR A 167 8.62 -29.97 19.53
N GLN A 168 9.64 -30.69 20.01
CA GLN A 168 10.85 -30.95 19.21
C GLN A 168 10.52 -31.75 17.94
N HIS A 169 9.57 -32.69 18.05
CA HIS A 169 9.13 -33.50 16.92
C HIS A 169 8.26 -32.71 15.94
N LEU A 170 7.39 -31.80 16.39
CA LEU A 170 6.63 -30.90 15.50
C LEU A 170 7.56 -29.99 14.69
N VAL A 171 8.55 -29.40 15.36
CA VAL A 171 9.55 -28.54 14.70
C VAL A 171 10.37 -29.34 13.69
N GLN A 172 10.78 -30.56 14.04
CA GLN A 172 11.48 -31.48 13.13
C GLN A 172 10.61 -31.82 11.93
N VAL A 173 9.33 -32.18 12.13
CA VAL A 173 8.39 -32.48 11.04
C VAL A 173 8.29 -31.30 10.09
N PHE A 174 7.98 -30.10 10.58
CA PHE A 174 7.88 -28.90 9.77
C PHE A 174 9.11 -28.69 8.87
N ARG A 175 10.30 -28.77 9.46
CA ARG A 175 11.58 -28.53 8.77
C ARG A 175 11.84 -29.59 7.71
N VAL A 176 11.71 -30.86 8.08
CA VAL A 176 12.00 -31.97 7.16
C VAL A 176 11.01 -31.98 6.00
N THR A 177 9.72 -31.76 6.25
CA THR A 177 8.71 -31.74 5.18
C THR A 177 8.84 -30.53 4.26
N ALA A 178 9.30 -29.39 4.78
CA ALA A 178 9.63 -28.23 3.95
C ALA A 178 10.80 -28.52 2.99
N LEU A 179 11.85 -29.20 3.47
CA LEU A 179 12.99 -29.58 2.65
C LEU A 179 12.62 -30.64 1.60
N LEU A 180 11.90 -31.69 2.00
CA LEU A 180 11.39 -32.72 1.08
C LEU A 180 10.49 -32.10 0.00
N ARG A 181 9.63 -31.13 0.35
CA ARG A 181 8.79 -30.41 -0.62
C ARG A 181 9.62 -29.69 -1.67
N ALA A 182 10.75 -29.08 -1.31
CA ALA A 182 11.63 -28.43 -2.29
C ALA A 182 12.21 -29.43 -3.29
N PHE A 183 12.48 -30.67 -2.85
CA PHE A 183 12.98 -31.74 -3.73
C PHE A 183 11.89 -32.30 -4.66
N GLU A 184 10.62 -32.17 -4.28
CA GLU A 184 9.45 -32.49 -5.11
C GLU A 184 9.04 -31.32 -6.04
N SER A 185 9.75 -30.19 -6.02
CA SER A 185 9.44 -29.04 -6.88
C SER A 185 9.69 -29.37 -8.36
N PRO A 186 8.87 -28.87 -9.30
CA PRO A 186 9.15 -29.01 -10.73
C PRO A 186 10.48 -28.36 -11.15
N ASP A 187 10.95 -27.36 -10.39
CA ASP A 187 12.21 -26.66 -10.65
C ASP A 187 13.45 -27.41 -10.13
N ALA A 188 13.26 -28.45 -9.32
CA ALA A 188 14.36 -29.26 -8.80
C ALA A 188 15.12 -29.97 -9.93
N ARG A 189 16.44 -30.13 -9.76
CA ARG A 189 17.29 -30.87 -10.71
C ARG A 189 16.74 -32.29 -10.88
N ALA A 190 16.82 -32.83 -12.10
CA ALA A 190 16.33 -34.18 -12.41
C ALA A 190 16.94 -35.24 -11.48
N GLU A 191 18.24 -35.14 -11.19
CA GLU A 191 18.93 -36.01 -10.23
C GLU A 191 18.31 -35.97 -8.82
N VAL A 192 17.85 -34.79 -8.37
CA VAL A 192 17.23 -34.63 -7.04
C VAL A 192 15.83 -35.24 -7.04
N ARG A 193 15.05 -34.98 -8.10
CA ARG A 193 13.69 -35.50 -8.25
C ARG A 193 13.69 -37.04 -8.38
N ASP A 194 14.66 -37.56 -9.13
CA ASP A 194 14.75 -38.97 -9.51
C ASP A 194 15.64 -39.81 -8.56
N ALA A 195 16.33 -39.15 -7.60
CA ALA A 195 17.28 -39.78 -6.67
C ALA A 195 16.68 -41.00 -5.97
N ARG A 196 15.58 -40.85 -5.25
CA ARG A 196 14.90 -41.97 -4.57
C ARG A 196 13.52 -42.17 -5.19
N ARG A 197 13.19 -43.40 -5.61
CA ARG A 197 11.79 -43.79 -5.82
C ARG A 197 11.11 -43.71 -4.46
N VAL A 198 10.35 -42.64 -4.22
CA VAL A 198 9.47 -42.53 -3.04
C VAL A 198 8.62 -43.80 -3.02
N ALA A 199 8.80 -44.60 -1.97
CA ALA A 199 8.08 -45.85 -1.84
C ALA A 199 6.64 -45.58 -1.39
N GLN A 200 5.72 -46.50 -1.67
CA GLN A 200 4.36 -46.39 -1.14
C GLN A 200 4.33 -46.26 0.40
N VAL A 201 5.29 -46.90 1.08
CA VAL A 201 5.48 -46.80 2.53
C VAL A 201 5.77 -45.36 2.98
N ASP A 202 6.49 -44.57 2.19
CA ASP A 202 6.76 -43.16 2.50
C ASP A 202 5.47 -42.34 2.38
N VAL A 203 4.68 -42.53 1.30
CA VAL A 203 3.36 -41.90 1.11
C VAL A 203 2.40 -42.24 2.25
N ASP A 204 2.34 -43.52 2.63
CA ASP A 204 1.48 -43.99 3.71
C ASP A 204 1.88 -43.38 5.06
N SER A 205 3.19 -43.21 5.30
CA SER A 205 3.72 -42.58 6.52
C SER A 205 3.38 -41.10 6.60
N VAL A 206 3.52 -40.35 5.51
CA VAL A 206 3.08 -38.93 5.46
C VAL A 206 1.56 -38.83 5.64
N SER A 207 0.78 -39.71 5.01
CA SER A 207 -0.68 -39.73 5.15
C SER A 207 -1.12 -40.06 6.60
N ARG A 208 -0.42 -40.96 7.30
CA ARG A 208 -0.66 -41.23 8.73
C ARG A 208 -0.26 -40.05 9.60
N LEU A 209 0.91 -39.46 9.36
CA LEU A 209 1.37 -38.26 10.08
C LEU A 209 0.40 -37.08 9.90
N ALA A 210 -0.08 -36.85 8.67
CA ALA A 210 -1.06 -35.81 8.38
C ALA A 210 -2.37 -36.01 9.18
N ARG A 211 -2.86 -37.26 9.27
CA ARG A 211 -4.03 -37.62 10.09
C ARG A 211 -3.78 -37.43 11.59
N LEU A 212 -2.60 -37.80 12.08
CA LEU A 212 -2.22 -37.61 13.48
C LEU A 212 -2.20 -36.13 13.86
N LEU A 213 -1.53 -35.31 13.05
CA LEU A 213 -1.45 -33.86 13.28
C LEU A 213 -2.81 -33.18 13.12
N THR A 214 -3.65 -33.62 12.17
CA THR A 214 -5.03 -33.12 12.04
C THR A 214 -5.84 -33.38 13.30
N ARG A 215 -5.74 -34.60 13.87
CA ARG A 215 -6.44 -34.95 15.10
C ARG A 215 -5.93 -34.15 16.29
N LEU A 216 -4.61 -34.01 16.42
CA LEU A 216 -4.00 -33.18 17.46
C LEU A 216 -4.51 -31.74 17.36
N PHE A 217 -4.49 -31.15 16.17
CA PHE A 217 -4.94 -29.77 15.92
C PHE A 217 -6.44 -29.56 16.21
N LEU A 218 -7.29 -30.54 15.86
CA LEU A 218 -8.71 -30.50 16.21
C LEU A 218 -8.92 -30.58 17.73
N CYS A 219 -8.21 -31.48 18.43
CA CYS A 219 -8.29 -31.59 19.89
C CYS A 219 -7.78 -30.31 20.59
N GLU A 220 -6.70 -29.71 20.10
CA GLU A 220 -6.18 -28.43 20.59
C GLU A 220 -7.19 -27.29 20.46
N ALA A 221 -7.98 -27.30 19.39
CA ALA A 221 -9.07 -26.37 19.14
C ALA A 221 -10.37 -26.72 19.89
N GLY A 222 -10.42 -27.80 20.68
CA GLY A 222 -11.64 -28.25 21.37
C GLY A 222 -12.69 -28.86 20.44
N GLU A 223 -12.33 -29.20 19.20
CA GLU A 223 -13.20 -29.84 18.23
C GLU A 223 -13.16 -31.37 18.35
N SER A 224 -14.33 -32.02 18.22
CA SER A 224 -14.42 -33.48 18.24
C SER A 224 -14.02 -34.08 16.88
N PRO A 225 -12.92 -34.85 16.80
CA PRO A 225 -12.55 -35.56 15.57
C PRO A 225 -13.58 -36.65 15.24
N SER A 226 -13.74 -36.96 13.95
CA SER A 226 -14.69 -37.97 13.44
C SER A 226 -14.48 -39.38 13.99
N THR A 227 -13.27 -39.66 14.47
CA THR A 227 -12.92 -40.88 15.19
C THR A 227 -12.67 -40.50 16.64
N PRO A 228 -13.44 -41.04 17.61
CA PRO A 228 -13.35 -40.61 18.99
C PRO A 228 -11.91 -40.80 19.51
N VAL A 229 -11.29 -39.68 19.86
CA VAL A 229 -10.19 -39.66 20.81
C VAL A 229 -10.88 -39.89 22.16
N GLY A 230 -10.44 -40.88 22.95
CA GLY A 230 -11.09 -41.22 24.23
C GLY A 230 -11.23 -40.02 25.18
N ALA A 231 -11.77 -40.26 26.38
CA ALA A 231 -12.13 -39.22 27.37
C ALA A 231 -11.04 -38.16 27.70
N GLY A 232 -9.77 -38.39 27.34
CA GLY A 232 -8.65 -37.45 27.52
C GLY A 232 -8.49 -36.30 26.52
N GLY A 233 -9.41 -36.12 25.56
CA GLY A 233 -9.37 -34.96 24.65
C GLY A 233 -9.43 -33.59 25.35
N ALA A 234 -9.99 -33.53 26.56
CA ALA A 234 -10.13 -32.29 27.32
C ALA A 234 -8.78 -31.67 27.76
N VAL A 235 -7.76 -32.48 28.03
CA VAL A 235 -6.43 -32.01 28.47
C VAL A 235 -5.70 -31.25 27.37
N LEU A 236 -5.97 -31.61 26.11
CA LEU A 236 -5.35 -30.99 24.93
C LEU A 236 -6.04 -29.68 24.52
N ASN A 237 -7.24 -29.40 25.01
CA ASN A 237 -8.04 -28.25 24.60
C ASN A 237 -7.38 -26.94 25.06
N ALA A 238 -6.63 -26.30 24.16
CA ALA A 238 -5.93 -25.04 24.41
C ALA A 238 -6.89 -23.85 24.56
N LEU A 239 -8.16 -23.99 24.17
CA LEU A 239 -9.19 -22.95 24.36
C LEU A 239 -9.82 -22.97 25.74
N ALA A 240 -9.76 -24.09 26.47
CA ALA A 240 -10.39 -24.22 27.79
C ALA A 240 -9.77 -23.25 28.81
N ALA A 241 -8.45 -23.01 28.71
CA ALA A 241 -7.73 -21.99 29.45
C ALA A 241 -6.62 -21.40 28.57
N TYR A 242 -6.79 -20.14 28.14
CA TYR A 242 -5.79 -19.42 27.34
C TYR A 242 -4.46 -19.34 28.11
N SER A 243 -3.44 -20.03 27.62
CA SER A 243 -2.10 -20.07 28.22
C SER A 243 -1.03 -19.87 27.15
N ASN A 244 0.16 -19.38 27.57
CA ASN A 244 1.32 -19.28 26.67
C ASN A 244 1.67 -20.64 26.06
N VAL A 245 1.58 -21.71 26.85
CA VAL A 245 1.88 -23.06 26.39
C VAL A 245 0.87 -23.53 25.35
N GLY A 246 -0.43 -23.31 25.59
CA GLY A 246 -1.47 -23.61 24.60
C GLY A 246 -1.31 -22.83 23.30
N HIS A 247 -0.98 -21.52 23.37
CA HIS A 247 -0.69 -20.69 22.20
C HIS A 247 0.50 -21.24 21.38
N HIS A 248 1.59 -21.61 22.04
CA HIS A 248 2.76 -22.14 21.35
C HIS A 248 2.52 -23.53 20.77
N LEU A 249 1.83 -24.40 21.50
CA LEU A 249 1.49 -25.75 21.03
C LEU A 249 0.66 -25.67 19.75
N ILE A 250 -0.51 -25.03 19.79
CA ILE A 250 -1.44 -24.97 18.65
C ILE A 250 -0.79 -24.33 17.42
N ARG A 251 0.06 -23.31 17.61
CA ARG A 251 0.80 -22.66 16.53
C ARG A 251 1.86 -23.58 15.91
N THR A 252 2.59 -24.34 16.73
CA THR A 252 3.58 -25.29 16.22
C THR A 252 2.93 -26.46 15.49
N THR A 253 1.78 -26.93 15.99
CA THR A 253 0.97 -27.95 15.33
C THR A 253 0.43 -27.42 14.00
N GLU A 254 -0.08 -26.19 13.94
CA GLU A 254 -0.55 -25.53 12.71
C GLU A 254 0.55 -25.54 11.63
N THR A 255 1.75 -25.08 11.99
CA THR A 255 2.88 -24.98 11.07
C THR A 255 3.36 -26.36 10.59
N ALA A 256 3.43 -27.36 11.47
CA ALA A 256 3.80 -28.72 11.10
C ALA A 256 2.76 -29.36 10.17
N LEU A 257 1.47 -29.24 10.51
CA LEU A 257 0.36 -29.76 9.71
C LEU A 257 0.33 -29.12 8.32
N SER A 258 0.43 -27.79 8.26
CA SER A 258 0.53 -27.01 7.02
C SER A 258 1.61 -27.57 6.08
N SER A 259 2.83 -27.77 6.58
CA SER A 259 3.95 -28.27 5.77
C SER A 259 3.74 -29.72 5.30
N VAL A 260 3.22 -30.59 6.17
CA VAL A 260 2.91 -31.99 5.86
C VAL A 260 1.84 -32.10 4.76
N MET A 261 0.79 -31.27 4.80
CA MET A 261 -0.29 -31.31 3.80
C MET A 261 0.23 -30.99 2.40
N VAL A 262 1.05 -29.95 2.28
CA VAL A 262 1.57 -29.54 0.97
C VAL A 262 2.57 -30.58 0.44
N LEU A 263 3.40 -31.17 1.30
CA LEU A 263 4.24 -32.31 0.90
C LEU A 263 3.39 -33.48 0.42
N LEU A 264 2.37 -33.88 1.18
CA LEU A 264 1.49 -35.00 0.84
C LEU A 264 0.82 -34.78 -0.53
N ALA A 265 0.40 -33.55 -0.83
CA ALA A 265 -0.14 -33.20 -2.13
C ALA A 265 0.92 -33.20 -3.23
N ALA A 266 2.14 -32.71 -2.99
CA ALA A 266 3.22 -32.74 -3.98
C ALA A 266 3.56 -34.18 -4.43
N LEU A 267 3.50 -35.15 -3.51
CA LEU A 267 3.74 -36.56 -3.82
C LEU A 267 2.73 -37.16 -4.82
N THR A 268 1.57 -36.54 -5.04
CA THR A 268 0.54 -37.03 -5.99
C THR A 268 1.01 -37.00 -7.45
N ALA A 269 1.92 -36.09 -7.78
CA ALA A 269 2.45 -35.92 -9.12
C ALA A 269 3.42 -37.04 -9.53
N ARG A 270 3.92 -37.84 -8.59
CA ARG A 270 4.84 -38.95 -8.89
C ARG A 270 4.12 -40.08 -9.63
N GLN A 271 4.74 -40.52 -10.73
CA GLN A 271 4.30 -41.69 -11.47
C GLN A 271 4.61 -42.97 -10.66
N GLY A 272 3.65 -43.89 -10.58
CA GLY A 272 3.81 -45.18 -9.90
C GLY A 272 3.46 -45.22 -8.41
N SER A 273 3.17 -44.09 -7.75
CA SER A 273 2.61 -44.07 -6.39
C SER A 273 1.07 -44.13 -6.40
N ASP A 274 0.49 -44.88 -5.46
CA ASP A 274 -0.96 -44.92 -5.26
C ASP A 274 -1.43 -43.59 -4.65
N ALA A 275 -2.27 -42.87 -5.40
CA ALA A 275 -2.85 -41.61 -4.96
C ALA A 275 -3.99 -41.80 -3.95
N ARG A 276 -4.52 -43.03 -3.77
CA ARG A 276 -5.67 -43.30 -2.89
C ARG A 276 -5.47 -42.85 -1.43
N PRO A 277 -4.32 -43.07 -0.75
CA PRO A 277 -4.12 -42.60 0.62
C PRO A 277 -4.13 -41.07 0.74
N ILE A 278 -3.71 -40.38 -0.33
CA ILE A 278 -3.67 -38.93 -0.41
C ILE A 278 -5.09 -38.39 -0.63
N LEU A 279 -5.81 -38.96 -1.60
CA LEU A 279 -7.22 -38.64 -1.88
C LEU A 279 -8.11 -38.89 -0.66
N ARG A 280 -7.93 -40.03 0.03
CA ARG A 280 -8.67 -40.36 1.26
C ARG A 280 -8.44 -39.34 2.37
N TYR A 281 -7.22 -38.82 2.51
CA TYR A 281 -6.92 -37.79 3.49
C TYR A 281 -7.62 -36.47 3.16
N PHE A 282 -7.48 -35.96 1.94
CA PHE A 282 -8.07 -34.67 1.54
C PHE A 282 -9.59 -34.72 1.41
N HIS A 283 -10.16 -35.90 1.12
CA HIS A 283 -11.59 -36.18 1.20
C HIS A 283 -12.07 -36.43 2.65
N GLY A 284 -11.16 -36.54 3.63
CA GLY A 284 -11.52 -36.74 5.02
C GLY A 284 -12.22 -35.52 5.62
N ILE A 285 -13.27 -35.77 6.44
CA ILE A 285 -14.00 -34.71 7.14
C ILE A 285 -13.09 -33.99 8.15
N ASP A 286 -12.17 -34.69 8.81
CA ASP A 286 -11.27 -34.10 9.80
C ASP A 286 -10.31 -33.09 9.17
N ALA A 287 -9.67 -33.43 8.04
CA ALA A 287 -8.79 -32.52 7.32
C ALA A 287 -9.56 -31.30 6.79
N TRP A 288 -10.79 -31.54 6.33
CA TRP A 288 -11.71 -30.48 5.93
C TRP A 288 -12.05 -29.55 7.10
N LYS A 289 -12.45 -30.06 8.27
CA LYS A 289 -12.72 -29.27 9.49
C LYS A 289 -11.50 -28.49 9.96
N ALA A 290 -10.33 -29.13 10.05
CA ALA A 290 -9.08 -28.52 10.48
C ALA A 290 -8.71 -27.30 9.64
N SER A 291 -9.09 -27.30 8.36
CA SER A 291 -8.85 -26.18 7.46
C SER A 291 -9.64 -24.90 7.80
N ALA A 292 -10.58 -24.89 8.75
CA ALA A 292 -11.26 -23.68 9.24
C ALA A 292 -10.55 -22.96 10.40
N LEU A 293 -9.63 -23.65 11.06
CA LEU A 293 -9.15 -23.25 12.39
C LEU A 293 -8.06 -22.17 12.33
N GLY A 294 -7.20 -22.22 11.32
CA GLY A 294 -6.04 -21.36 11.18
C GLY A 294 -5.75 -20.95 9.74
N LEU A 295 -5.05 -19.83 9.57
CA LEU A 295 -4.70 -19.26 8.27
C LEU A 295 -3.71 -20.12 7.51
N GLN A 296 -2.66 -20.65 8.17
CA GLN A 296 -1.64 -21.45 7.49
C GLN A 296 -2.22 -22.76 7.01
N VAL A 297 -3.06 -23.41 7.82
CA VAL A 297 -3.74 -24.66 7.42
C VAL A 297 -4.79 -24.39 6.35
N THR A 298 -5.53 -23.28 6.41
CA THR A 298 -6.44 -22.86 5.32
C THR A 298 -5.70 -22.77 3.99
N GLU A 299 -4.62 -21.98 3.96
CA GLU A 299 -3.83 -21.76 2.76
C GLU A 299 -3.20 -23.05 2.26
N SER A 300 -2.62 -23.84 3.16
CA SER A 300 -1.97 -25.09 2.81
C SER A 300 -2.95 -26.13 2.29
N TYR A 301 -4.15 -26.22 2.86
CA TYR A 301 -5.23 -27.06 2.34
C TYR A 301 -5.62 -26.60 0.94
N GLY A 302 -5.83 -25.30 0.72
CA GLY A 302 -6.16 -24.76 -0.61
C GLY A 302 -5.09 -25.05 -1.67
N VAL A 303 -3.82 -24.81 -1.33
CA VAL A 303 -2.67 -25.14 -2.20
C VAL A 303 -2.57 -26.65 -2.44
N SER A 304 -2.80 -27.46 -1.42
CA SER A 304 -2.75 -28.92 -1.54
C SER A 304 -3.84 -29.46 -2.48
N ILE A 305 -5.06 -28.93 -2.38
CA ILE A 305 -6.16 -29.28 -3.30
C ILE A 305 -5.80 -28.84 -4.72
N TYR A 306 -5.28 -27.62 -4.92
CA TYR A 306 -4.80 -27.18 -6.23
C TYR A 306 -3.76 -28.14 -6.82
N LEU A 307 -2.69 -28.48 -6.07
CA LEU A 307 -1.65 -29.39 -6.54
C LEU A 307 -2.21 -30.78 -6.89
N LEU A 308 -3.11 -31.30 -6.04
CA LEU A 308 -3.77 -32.58 -6.26
C LEU A 308 -4.63 -32.56 -7.53
N LEU A 309 -5.43 -31.52 -7.76
CA LEU A 309 -6.28 -31.41 -8.96
C LEU A 309 -5.43 -31.43 -10.25
N PHE A 310 -4.33 -30.67 -10.28
CA PHE A 310 -3.44 -30.64 -11.44
C PHE A 310 -2.68 -31.95 -11.63
N ALA A 311 -2.20 -32.58 -10.55
CA ALA A 311 -1.57 -33.89 -10.63
C ALA A 311 -2.53 -34.97 -11.17
N LEU A 312 -3.81 -34.94 -10.75
CA LEU A 312 -4.83 -35.85 -11.28
C LEU A 312 -5.06 -35.62 -12.79
N LEU A 313 -5.18 -34.36 -13.23
CA LEU A 313 -5.37 -34.02 -14.64
C LEU A 313 -4.15 -34.37 -15.52
N GLN A 314 -2.94 -34.22 -14.99
CA GLN A 314 -1.72 -34.72 -15.63
C GLN A 314 -1.75 -36.24 -15.80
N ARG A 315 -2.30 -36.94 -14.80
CA ARG A 315 -2.48 -38.39 -14.77
C ARG A 315 -3.82 -38.85 -15.33
N ARG A 316 -4.48 -38.07 -16.19
CA ARG A 316 -5.79 -38.40 -16.79
C ARG A 316 -5.85 -39.72 -17.58
N ARG A 317 -4.70 -40.31 -17.91
CA ARG A 317 -4.60 -41.63 -18.55
C ARG A 317 -4.61 -42.79 -17.56
N ASP A 318 -4.35 -42.52 -16.28
CA ASP A 318 -4.25 -43.52 -15.22
C ASP A 318 -5.62 -43.82 -14.56
N PHE A 319 -6.62 -42.95 -14.76
CA PHE A 319 -7.90 -42.97 -14.06
C PHE A 319 -9.05 -42.58 -15.00
N ASP A 320 -10.23 -43.16 -14.82
CA ASP A 320 -11.46 -42.76 -15.53
C ASP A 320 -12.15 -41.59 -14.81
N ASN A 321 -12.92 -40.77 -15.56
CA ASN A 321 -13.73 -39.66 -15.05
C ASN A 321 -12.98 -38.62 -14.19
N VAL A 322 -11.69 -38.40 -14.47
CA VAL A 322 -10.83 -37.49 -13.70
C VAL A 322 -11.39 -36.08 -13.61
N GLU A 323 -11.93 -35.56 -14.71
CA GLU A 323 -12.48 -34.20 -14.76
C GLU A 323 -13.69 -34.04 -13.83
N GLU A 324 -14.57 -35.04 -13.77
CA GLU A 324 -15.73 -35.05 -12.87
C GLU A 324 -15.31 -35.19 -11.40
N VAL A 325 -14.38 -36.10 -11.10
CA VAL A 325 -13.83 -36.27 -9.75
C VAL A 325 -13.13 -35.00 -9.27
N ALA A 326 -12.36 -34.36 -10.15
CA ALA A 326 -11.70 -33.09 -9.88
C ALA A 326 -12.71 -31.96 -9.61
N ALA A 327 -13.76 -31.86 -10.43
CA ALA A 327 -14.83 -30.90 -10.24
C ALA A 327 -15.56 -31.10 -8.89
N ARG A 328 -15.94 -32.34 -8.57
CA ARG A 328 -16.57 -32.68 -7.29
C ARG A 328 -15.67 -32.40 -6.11
N LEU A 329 -14.36 -32.70 -6.20
CA LEU A 329 -13.41 -32.41 -5.13
C LEU A 329 -13.31 -30.89 -4.89
N LEU A 330 -13.22 -30.09 -5.96
CA LEU A 330 -13.19 -28.63 -5.86
C LEU A 330 -14.46 -28.10 -5.19
N ILE A 331 -15.64 -28.54 -5.65
CA ILE A 331 -16.93 -28.07 -5.12
C ILE A 331 -17.10 -28.49 -3.65
N THR A 332 -16.85 -29.75 -3.32
CA THR A 332 -17.13 -30.31 -1.97
C THR A 332 -16.07 -30.01 -0.92
N ARG A 333 -14.85 -29.61 -1.32
CA ARG A 333 -13.75 -29.36 -0.37
C ARG A 333 -13.24 -27.94 -0.35
N LEU A 334 -13.28 -27.26 -1.49
CA LEU A 334 -12.79 -25.89 -1.61
C LEU A 334 -13.94 -24.88 -1.64
N ALA A 335 -15.05 -25.19 -2.30
CA ALA A 335 -16.22 -24.30 -2.37
C ALA A 335 -17.17 -24.47 -1.17
N THR A 336 -17.36 -25.68 -0.64
CA THR A 336 -18.05 -25.88 0.64
C THR A 336 -17.01 -25.93 1.75
N ARG A 337 -16.88 -24.84 2.51
CA ARG A 337 -15.89 -24.71 3.59
C ARG A 337 -16.53 -24.97 4.95
N PRO A 338 -15.77 -25.49 5.93
CA PRO A 338 -16.24 -25.51 7.32
C PRO A 338 -16.48 -24.07 7.85
N PRO A 339 -17.32 -23.91 8.89
CA PRO A 339 -17.55 -22.62 9.54
C PRO A 339 -16.25 -22.02 10.08
N TYR A 340 -16.06 -20.71 9.88
CA TYR A 340 -14.94 -19.98 10.48
C TYR A 340 -15.03 -19.99 12.01
N GLN A 341 -13.89 -20.23 12.67
CA GLN A 341 -13.80 -20.32 14.13
C GLN A 341 -12.93 -19.18 14.70
N TRP A 342 -13.58 -18.09 15.10
CA TRP A 342 -12.88 -16.89 15.55
C TRP A 342 -12.05 -17.14 16.81
N ARG A 343 -12.54 -17.90 17.79
CA ARG A 343 -11.79 -18.21 19.02
C ARG A 343 -10.42 -18.86 18.76
N VAL A 344 -10.36 -19.81 17.82
CA VAL A 344 -9.12 -20.51 17.48
C VAL A 344 -8.18 -19.59 16.71
N PHE A 345 -8.73 -18.84 15.75
CA PHE A 345 -7.97 -17.82 15.03
C PHE A 345 -7.37 -16.78 15.99
N ARG A 346 -8.16 -16.33 16.97
CA ARG A 346 -7.74 -15.39 18.01
C ARG A 346 -6.57 -15.95 18.81
N LEU A 347 -6.65 -17.21 19.24
CA LEU A 347 -5.55 -17.88 19.94
C LEU A 347 -4.28 -17.93 19.08
N LEU A 348 -4.38 -18.22 17.78
CA LEU A 348 -3.21 -18.39 16.90
C LEU A 348 -2.46 -17.08 16.59
N TYR A 349 -3.19 -15.97 16.43
CA TYR A 349 -2.66 -14.74 15.83
C TYR A 349 -2.63 -13.51 16.75
N PHE A 350 -3.18 -13.60 17.97
CA PHE A 350 -3.16 -12.51 18.95
C PHE A 350 -2.37 -12.92 20.20
N GLY A 351 -1.77 -11.94 20.89
CA GLY A 351 -0.89 -12.18 22.02
C GLY A 351 -1.65 -12.64 23.27
N VAL A 352 -1.06 -13.54 24.07
CA VAL A 352 -1.70 -14.04 25.30
C VAL A 352 -1.98 -12.92 26.32
N GLN A 353 -1.14 -11.88 26.37
CA GLN A 353 -1.36 -10.69 27.20
C GLN A 353 -2.59 -9.87 26.75
N GLU A 354 -2.81 -9.75 25.44
CA GLU A 354 -3.99 -9.09 24.84
C GLU A 354 -5.28 -9.91 25.10
N VAL A 355 -5.15 -11.23 25.26
CA VAL A 355 -6.28 -12.12 25.52
C VAL A 355 -6.63 -12.20 27.02
N ALA A 356 -5.62 -12.31 27.88
CA ALA A 356 -5.77 -12.40 29.33
C ALA A 356 -6.25 -11.09 29.99
N ALA A 357 -6.02 -9.95 29.34
CA ALA A 357 -6.41 -8.64 29.85
C ALA A 357 -7.91 -8.48 30.11
N GLY A 358 -8.79 -9.35 29.58
CA GLY A 358 -10.15 -9.64 30.06
C GLY A 358 -11.19 -8.50 30.14
N GLN A 359 -10.80 -7.24 30.24
CA GLN A 359 -11.60 -6.10 30.62
C GLN A 359 -11.09 -4.86 29.89
N ALA A 360 -12.01 -4.15 29.21
CA ALA A 360 -11.85 -2.79 28.66
C ALA A 360 -11.22 -2.57 27.26
N HIS A 361 -11.14 -3.58 26.37
CA HIS A 361 -11.10 -3.27 24.93
C HIS A 361 -12.52 -3.27 24.36
N THR A 362 -12.88 -2.17 23.69
CA THR A 362 -14.24 -1.84 23.29
C THR A 362 -14.84 -2.93 22.38
N ALA A 363 -16.17 -3.12 22.40
CA ALA A 363 -16.86 -4.07 21.50
C ALA A 363 -16.49 -3.86 20.02
N VAL A 364 -16.14 -2.62 19.65
CA VAL A 364 -15.70 -2.20 18.32
C VAL A 364 -14.36 -2.83 17.93
N ASP A 365 -13.37 -2.89 18.84
CA ASP A 365 -12.06 -3.50 18.57
C ASP A 365 -12.15 -5.03 18.38
N ARG A 366 -13.08 -5.67 19.12
CA ARG A 366 -13.38 -7.10 18.96
C ARG A 366 -14.05 -7.39 17.62
N GLN A 367 -15.01 -6.56 17.22
CA GLN A 367 -15.78 -6.73 15.97
C GLN A 367 -14.93 -6.49 14.71
N GLY A 368 -14.01 -5.53 14.74
CA GLY A 368 -13.07 -5.40 13.63
C GLY A 368 -12.19 -6.64 13.48
N SER A 369 -11.66 -7.15 14.60
CA SER A 369 -10.56 -8.12 14.57
C SER A 369 -11.02 -9.48 14.06
N CYS A 370 -12.27 -9.85 14.38
CA CYS A 370 -12.89 -11.06 13.85
C CYS A 370 -13.20 -10.96 12.35
N ALA A 371 -13.74 -9.81 11.91
CA ALA A 371 -14.02 -9.51 10.51
C ALA A 371 -12.74 -9.58 9.65
N TYR A 372 -11.63 -9.02 10.15
CA TYR A 372 -10.35 -9.10 9.46
C TYR A 372 -9.86 -10.53 9.24
N GLY A 373 -9.86 -11.36 10.29
CA GLY A 373 -9.43 -12.75 10.19
C GLY A 373 -10.28 -13.54 9.19
N GLN A 374 -11.59 -13.33 9.22
CA GLN A 374 -12.51 -13.97 8.27
C GLN A 374 -12.26 -13.53 6.83
N LEU A 375 -12.02 -12.23 6.58
CA LEU A 375 -11.72 -11.72 5.25
C LEU A 375 -10.42 -12.31 4.71
N LEU A 376 -9.40 -12.42 5.57
CA LEU A 376 -8.11 -12.97 5.21
C LEU A 376 -8.21 -14.45 4.80
N VAL A 377 -8.94 -15.24 5.59
CA VAL A 377 -9.28 -16.64 5.26
C VAL A 377 -10.04 -16.71 3.93
N PHE A 378 -11.06 -15.85 3.77
CA PHE A 378 -11.86 -15.79 2.55
C PHE A 378 -11.02 -15.48 1.30
N ARG A 379 -10.13 -14.49 1.39
CA ARG A 379 -9.23 -14.09 0.30
C ARG A 379 -8.22 -15.19 -0.05
N ARG A 380 -7.69 -15.94 0.92
CA ARG A 380 -6.80 -17.10 0.65
C ARG A 380 -7.55 -18.21 -0.09
N ILE A 381 -8.81 -18.45 0.26
CA ILE A 381 -9.66 -19.42 -0.44
C ILE A 381 -10.01 -18.93 -1.84
N GLN A 382 -10.35 -17.64 -2.00
CA GLN A 382 -10.54 -17.01 -3.31
C GLN A 382 -9.29 -17.18 -4.19
N ALA A 383 -8.10 -16.93 -3.68
CA ALA A 383 -6.86 -17.10 -4.44
C ALA A 383 -6.63 -18.56 -4.86
N ALA A 384 -6.93 -19.54 -3.99
CA ALA A 384 -6.85 -20.96 -4.33
C ALA A 384 -7.85 -21.34 -5.43
N LEU A 385 -9.10 -20.89 -5.32
CA LEU A 385 -10.15 -21.12 -6.33
C LEU A 385 -9.80 -20.48 -7.68
N GLN A 386 -9.30 -19.24 -7.65
CA GLN A 386 -8.82 -18.55 -8.85
C GLN A 386 -7.69 -19.34 -9.52
N ARG A 387 -6.69 -19.82 -8.78
CA ARG A 387 -5.62 -20.65 -9.37
C ARG A 387 -6.15 -21.93 -10.03
N CYS A 388 -7.25 -22.49 -9.54
CA CYS A 388 -7.87 -23.68 -10.15
C CYS A 388 -8.71 -23.34 -11.39
N LEU A 389 -9.41 -22.20 -11.38
CA LEU A 389 -10.47 -21.90 -12.35
C LEU A 389 -10.16 -20.75 -13.30
N THR A 390 -9.10 -19.98 -13.09
CA THR A 390 -8.70 -18.84 -13.92
C THR A 390 -7.25 -18.97 -14.38
N THR A 391 -6.93 -18.38 -15.54
CA THR A 391 -5.56 -18.34 -16.06
C THR A 391 -4.94 -16.98 -15.73
N THR A 392 -3.73 -16.97 -15.19
CA THR A 392 -3.02 -15.73 -14.82
C THR A 392 -2.24 -15.11 -15.99
N GLY A 393 -2.42 -15.62 -17.22
CA GLY A 393 -1.70 -15.19 -18.43
C GLY A 393 -0.20 -15.54 -18.44
N SER A 394 0.28 -16.28 -17.43
CA SER A 394 1.69 -16.67 -17.26
C SER A 394 1.90 -18.19 -17.20
N GLY A 395 0.84 -18.97 -17.38
CA GLY A 395 0.88 -20.44 -17.34
C GLY A 395 1.45 -21.05 -18.62
N THR A 396 1.93 -22.28 -18.54
CA THR A 396 2.29 -23.06 -19.75
C THR A 396 1.02 -23.42 -20.53
N ALA A 397 1.15 -23.69 -21.84
CA ALA A 397 0.01 -24.10 -22.67
C ALA A 397 -0.73 -25.33 -22.12
N GLU A 398 -0.01 -26.23 -21.44
CA GLU A 398 -0.58 -27.39 -20.76
C GLU A 398 -1.41 -27.01 -19.53
N GLU A 399 -0.89 -26.09 -18.70
CA GLU A 399 -1.62 -25.59 -17.52
C GLU A 399 -2.95 -24.92 -17.94
N GLU A 400 -2.92 -24.12 -19.00
CA GLU A 400 -4.13 -23.51 -19.55
C GLU A 400 -5.14 -24.55 -20.05
N ALA A 401 -4.67 -25.64 -20.67
CA ALA A 401 -5.54 -26.74 -21.11
C ALA A 401 -6.21 -27.44 -19.91
N TYR A 402 -5.46 -27.67 -18.82
CA TYR A 402 -6.00 -28.26 -17.59
C TYR A 402 -7.03 -27.35 -16.92
N VAL A 403 -6.76 -26.05 -16.80
CA VAL A 403 -7.72 -25.07 -16.26
C VAL A 403 -9.00 -25.03 -17.11
N LYS A 404 -8.89 -25.04 -18.44
CA LYS A 404 -10.04 -25.07 -19.35
C LYS A 404 -10.87 -26.35 -19.22
N ALA A 405 -10.22 -27.50 -19.02
CA ALA A 405 -10.91 -28.77 -18.77
C ALA A 405 -11.65 -28.75 -17.43
N LEU A 406 -10.95 -28.37 -16.36
CA LEU A 406 -11.52 -28.27 -15.02
C LEU A 406 -12.70 -27.30 -14.97
N ARG A 407 -12.59 -26.13 -15.60
CA ARG A 407 -13.68 -25.14 -15.66
C ARG A 407 -14.92 -25.71 -16.35
N ARG A 408 -14.77 -26.44 -17.47
CA ARG A 408 -15.89 -27.08 -18.17
C ARG A 408 -16.58 -28.13 -17.31
N ALA A 409 -15.81 -28.97 -16.63
CA ALA A 409 -16.36 -29.99 -15.73
C ALA A 409 -17.06 -29.38 -14.52
N VAL A 410 -16.48 -28.33 -13.92
CA VAL A 410 -17.12 -27.59 -12.82
C VAL A 410 -18.39 -26.88 -13.30
N ALA A 411 -18.40 -26.31 -14.50
CA ALA A 411 -19.59 -25.68 -15.08
C ALA A 411 -20.75 -26.68 -15.24
N ALA A 412 -20.46 -27.87 -15.77
CA ALA A 412 -21.44 -28.93 -15.92
C ALA A 412 -21.98 -29.38 -14.55
N GLN A 413 -21.12 -29.55 -13.55
CA GLN A 413 -21.53 -29.93 -12.20
C GLN A 413 -22.36 -28.83 -11.52
N VAL A 414 -22.00 -27.56 -11.68
CA VAL A 414 -22.77 -26.42 -11.15
C VAL A 414 -24.15 -26.34 -11.78
N GLN A 415 -24.27 -26.53 -13.09
CA GLN A 415 -25.56 -26.57 -13.78
C GLN A 415 -26.46 -27.67 -13.22
N HIS A 416 -25.93 -28.88 -13.12
CA HIS A 416 -26.66 -30.04 -12.61
C HIS A 416 -27.06 -29.89 -11.13
N ASP A 417 -26.12 -29.50 -10.26
CA ASP A 417 -26.32 -29.55 -8.80
C ASP A 417 -27.02 -28.31 -8.24
N TRP A 418 -26.85 -27.14 -8.86
CA TRP A 418 -27.32 -25.87 -8.31
C TRP A 418 -28.48 -25.25 -9.10
N ILE A 419 -28.61 -25.55 -10.39
CA ILE A 419 -29.61 -24.90 -11.26
C ILE A 419 -30.75 -25.88 -11.57
N ASP A 420 -30.45 -27.09 -12.03
CA ASP A 420 -31.47 -28.02 -12.52
C ASP A 420 -32.22 -28.74 -11.36
N ASN A 421 -31.54 -29.02 -10.25
CA ASN A 421 -32.12 -29.71 -9.09
C ASN A 421 -33.11 -28.85 -8.26
N ASP A 422 -33.11 -27.52 -8.42
CA ASP A 422 -34.12 -26.63 -7.79
C ASP A 422 -35.44 -26.60 -8.59
N GLY A 423 -35.49 -27.17 -9.81
CA GLY A 423 -36.67 -27.17 -10.68
C GLY A 423 -37.49 -28.46 -10.72
N GLY A 424 -37.06 -29.54 -10.05
CA GLY A 424 -37.53 -30.90 -10.35
C GLY A 424 -38.40 -31.63 -9.30
N SER A 425 -38.51 -31.15 -8.06
CA SER A 425 -39.35 -31.82 -7.06
C SER A 425 -40.62 -31.04 -6.78
N ALA A 426 -41.71 -31.45 -7.42
CA ALA A 426 -43.08 -31.06 -7.09
C ALA A 426 -43.49 -31.62 -5.71
N SER A 427 -42.78 -31.23 -4.65
CA SER A 427 -43.19 -31.45 -3.26
C SER A 427 -43.89 -30.19 -2.75
N THR A 428 -45.08 -30.38 -2.17
CA THR A 428 -46.14 -29.41 -1.89
C THR A 428 -45.86 -28.42 -0.74
N SER A 429 -44.66 -27.84 -0.67
CA SER A 429 -44.40 -26.70 0.23
C SER A 429 -43.48 -25.66 -0.44
N PRO A 430 -43.75 -24.35 -0.28
CA PRO A 430 -42.91 -23.29 -0.82
C PRO A 430 -41.65 -23.18 0.05
N THR A 431 -40.76 -24.18 -0.06
CA THR A 431 -39.45 -24.12 0.57
C THR A 431 -38.60 -23.15 -0.24
N GLN A 432 -38.08 -22.12 0.43
CA GLN A 432 -37.27 -21.07 -0.19
C GLN A 432 -36.11 -21.69 -0.98
N PRO A 433 -35.74 -21.12 -2.15
CA PRO A 433 -34.65 -21.63 -2.97
C PRO A 433 -33.34 -21.67 -2.18
N ARG A 434 -32.53 -22.70 -2.40
CA ARG A 434 -31.31 -22.95 -1.63
C ARG A 434 -30.29 -21.84 -1.88
N LEU A 435 -29.94 -21.07 -0.85
CA LEU A 435 -28.91 -20.05 -0.97
C LEU A 435 -27.51 -20.67 -1.05
N LEU A 436 -26.75 -20.29 -2.08
CA LEU A 436 -25.33 -20.65 -2.20
C LEU A 436 -24.50 -19.98 -1.10
N SER A 437 -23.52 -20.69 -0.55
CA SER A 437 -22.53 -20.10 0.37
C SER A 437 -21.66 -19.05 -0.32
N TYR A 438 -21.08 -18.13 0.45
CA TYR A 438 -20.16 -17.10 -0.06
C TYR A 438 -18.97 -17.70 -0.82
N TYR A 439 -18.50 -18.89 -0.43
CA TYR A 439 -17.43 -19.60 -1.12
C TYR A 439 -17.89 -20.26 -2.42
N GLN A 440 -19.12 -20.76 -2.49
CA GLN A 440 -19.71 -21.28 -3.73
C GLN A 440 -19.96 -20.17 -4.75
N LEU A 441 -20.27 -18.95 -4.29
CA LEU A 441 -20.39 -17.78 -5.17
C LEU A 441 -19.08 -17.45 -5.88
N LEU A 442 -17.91 -17.72 -5.27
CA LEU A 442 -16.62 -17.56 -5.95
C LEU A 442 -16.45 -18.51 -7.14
N VAL A 443 -17.00 -19.73 -7.04
CA VAL A 443 -17.01 -20.69 -8.15
C VAL A 443 -17.97 -20.25 -9.23
N LEU A 444 -19.17 -19.81 -8.86
CA LEU A 444 -20.15 -19.25 -9.79
C LEU A 444 -19.54 -18.07 -10.57
N ALA A 445 -18.92 -17.13 -9.85
CA ALA A 445 -18.24 -15.97 -10.40
C ALA A 445 -17.17 -16.35 -11.44
N ALA A 446 -16.34 -17.36 -11.14
CA ALA A 446 -15.28 -17.82 -12.03
C ALA A 446 -15.78 -18.52 -13.30
N VAL A 447 -16.98 -19.11 -13.26
CA VAL A 447 -17.48 -19.99 -14.32
C VAL A 447 -18.54 -19.31 -15.18
N GLN A 448 -19.51 -18.63 -14.57
CA GLN A 448 -20.67 -18.02 -15.23
C GLN A 448 -20.70 -16.49 -15.11
N GLY A 449 -19.78 -15.89 -14.35
CA GLY A 449 -19.89 -14.49 -13.93
C GLY A 449 -20.76 -14.35 -12.68
N MET A 450 -20.83 -13.13 -12.16
CA MET A 450 -21.67 -12.82 -11.00
C MET A 450 -22.94 -12.15 -11.50
N PRO A 451 -24.14 -12.63 -11.13
CA PRO A 451 -25.39 -11.92 -11.43
C PRO A 451 -25.48 -10.63 -10.61
N GLU A 452 -26.45 -9.78 -10.91
CA GLU A 452 -26.73 -8.60 -10.09
C GLU A 452 -27.13 -9.03 -8.68
N ALA A 453 -26.51 -8.42 -7.67
CA ALA A 453 -26.82 -8.66 -6.27
C ALA A 453 -27.07 -7.32 -5.57
N ASP A 454 -28.19 -7.21 -4.87
CA ASP A 454 -28.48 -6.07 -4.02
C ASP A 454 -27.67 -6.18 -2.72
N LEU A 455 -26.61 -5.38 -2.63
CA LEU A 455 -25.76 -5.32 -1.45
C LEU A 455 -26.42 -4.54 -0.30
N THR A 456 -27.52 -3.83 -0.54
CA THR A 456 -28.23 -3.06 0.49
C THR A 456 -29.16 -3.92 1.34
N ASN A 457 -29.57 -5.09 0.84
CA ASN A 457 -30.43 -6.02 1.57
C ASN A 457 -29.64 -6.80 2.66
N GLU A 458 -29.51 -6.17 3.83
CA GLU A 458 -28.76 -6.70 4.96
C GLU A 458 -29.35 -8.01 5.51
N ALA A 459 -30.68 -8.16 5.47
CA ALA A 459 -31.37 -9.36 5.91
C ALA A 459 -31.01 -10.57 5.04
N ASP A 460 -30.89 -10.39 3.72
CA ASP A 460 -30.50 -11.47 2.81
C ASP A 460 -29.03 -11.88 2.97
N LEU A 461 -28.14 -10.91 3.21
CA LEU A 461 -26.74 -11.19 3.50
C LEU A 461 -26.59 -12.03 4.77
N ALA A 462 -27.29 -11.64 5.84
CA ALA A 462 -27.30 -12.36 7.12
C ALA A 462 -27.94 -13.74 6.99
N ARG A 463 -29.11 -13.83 6.37
CA ARG A 463 -29.82 -15.10 6.09
C ARG A 463 -28.92 -16.07 5.34
N ARG A 464 -28.20 -15.61 4.31
CA ARG A 464 -27.22 -16.45 3.57
C ARG A 464 -26.12 -16.95 4.48
N ALA A 465 -25.54 -16.08 5.31
CA ALA A 465 -24.45 -16.45 6.21
C ALA A 465 -24.88 -17.47 7.28
N GLU A 466 -26.09 -17.33 7.82
CA GLU A 466 -26.68 -18.25 8.80
C GLU A 466 -27.02 -19.60 8.17
N GLN A 467 -27.76 -19.62 7.07
CA GLN A 467 -28.16 -20.85 6.38
C GLN A 467 -26.95 -21.67 5.91
N THR A 468 -25.89 -20.98 5.48
CA THR A 468 -24.67 -21.64 4.96
C THR A 468 -23.60 -21.87 6.04
N ARG A 469 -23.90 -21.51 7.31
CA ARG A 469 -23.01 -21.65 8.47
C ARG A 469 -21.61 -21.07 8.22
N LEU A 470 -21.55 -19.82 7.77
CA LEU A 470 -20.31 -19.15 7.42
C LEU A 470 -19.34 -19.02 8.63
N SER A 471 -19.88 -18.81 9.83
CA SER A 471 -19.17 -18.73 11.11
C SER A 471 -19.94 -19.53 12.16
N SER A 472 -19.23 -20.13 13.12
CA SER A 472 -19.85 -20.72 14.32
C SER A 472 -20.25 -19.66 15.36
N GLU A 473 -19.73 -18.44 15.22
CA GLU A 473 -19.94 -17.33 16.16
C GLU A 473 -20.78 -16.22 15.47
N PRO A 474 -21.98 -15.90 15.98
CA PRO A 474 -22.90 -14.94 15.35
C PRO A 474 -22.36 -13.51 15.39
N ASP A 475 -21.54 -13.16 16.38
CA ASP A 475 -20.94 -11.83 16.54
C ASP A 475 -20.05 -11.41 15.36
N VAL A 476 -19.62 -12.39 14.54
CA VAL A 476 -18.79 -12.17 13.35
C VAL A 476 -19.65 -11.87 12.10
N LEU A 477 -20.94 -12.24 12.12
CA LEU A 477 -21.85 -12.16 10.96
C LEU A 477 -22.49 -10.78 10.80
N VAL A 478 -21.66 -9.75 10.65
CA VAL A 478 -22.10 -8.36 10.52
C VAL A 478 -22.50 -8.07 9.06
N PRO A 479 -23.70 -7.56 8.75
CA PRO A 479 -24.12 -7.31 7.36
C PRO A 479 -23.15 -6.43 6.56
N SER A 480 -22.68 -5.33 7.17
CA SER A 480 -21.67 -4.47 6.56
C SER A 480 -20.37 -5.21 6.19
N PHE A 481 -19.99 -6.25 6.93
CA PHE A 481 -18.82 -7.07 6.60
C PHE A 481 -19.14 -8.13 5.55
N LEU A 482 -20.29 -8.79 5.65
CA LEU A 482 -20.78 -9.77 4.67
C LEU A 482 -20.87 -9.17 3.25
N ARG A 483 -21.19 -7.87 3.17
CA ARG A 483 -21.13 -7.10 1.93
C ARG A 483 -19.76 -7.13 1.26
N LEU A 484 -18.67 -7.07 2.02
CA LEU A 484 -17.30 -7.17 1.51
C LEU A 484 -17.01 -8.56 0.93
N LEU A 485 -17.48 -9.61 1.59
CA LEU A 485 -17.33 -10.98 1.10
C LEU A 485 -18.10 -11.20 -0.20
N MET A 486 -19.32 -10.67 -0.28
CA MET A 486 -20.11 -10.70 -1.51
C MET A 486 -19.40 -9.97 -2.65
N ALA A 487 -18.91 -8.76 -2.39
CA ALA A 487 -18.19 -7.95 -3.38
C ALA A 487 -16.89 -8.61 -3.87
N CYS A 488 -16.21 -9.41 -3.04
CA CYS A 488 -15.05 -10.18 -3.47
C CYS A 488 -15.37 -11.12 -4.65
N CYS A 489 -16.61 -11.59 -4.78
CA CYS A 489 -17.03 -12.45 -5.90
C CYS A 489 -17.00 -11.69 -7.24
N TYR A 490 -17.26 -10.38 -7.26
CA TYR A 490 -17.15 -9.53 -8.46
C TYR A 490 -15.71 -9.21 -8.85
N THR A 491 -14.73 -9.53 -8.00
CA THR A 491 -13.30 -9.31 -8.28
C THR A 491 -12.61 -10.53 -8.89
N VAL A 492 -13.36 -11.60 -9.17
CA VAL A 492 -12.83 -12.83 -9.74
C VAL A 492 -12.64 -12.66 -11.25
N PRO A 493 -11.43 -12.84 -11.82
CA PRO A 493 -11.25 -12.65 -13.26
C PRO A 493 -12.14 -13.58 -14.08
N THR A 494 -12.92 -13.03 -15.01
CA THR A 494 -13.60 -13.81 -16.05
C THR A 494 -12.62 -14.13 -17.17
N SER A 495 -12.72 -15.32 -17.77
CA SER A 495 -11.83 -15.66 -18.89
C SER A 495 -12.18 -14.88 -20.14
N SER A 496 -11.18 -14.59 -20.99
CA SER A 496 -11.31 -13.87 -22.27
C SER A 496 -12.26 -14.52 -23.31
N GLY A 497 -12.91 -15.64 -22.99
CA GLY A 497 -13.94 -16.29 -23.79
C GLY A 497 -15.21 -16.65 -23.00
N ALA A 498 -15.41 -16.08 -21.80
CA ALA A 498 -16.68 -16.22 -21.09
C ALA A 498 -17.75 -15.37 -21.78
N VAL A 499 -18.94 -15.95 -22.01
CA VAL A 499 -20.05 -15.34 -22.76
C VAL A 499 -20.72 -14.20 -21.97
N VAL A 500 -20.53 -14.13 -20.65
CA VAL A 500 -21.21 -13.14 -19.79
C VAL A 500 -20.20 -12.52 -18.80
N PRO A 501 -19.89 -11.21 -18.88
CA PRO A 501 -19.13 -10.50 -17.85
C PRO A 501 -19.94 -10.42 -16.54
N HIS A 502 -19.30 -10.07 -15.41
CA HIS A 502 -20.06 -9.78 -14.19
C HIS A 502 -21.10 -8.68 -14.45
N SER A 503 -22.29 -8.84 -13.87
CA SER A 503 -23.29 -7.77 -13.83
C SER A 503 -22.77 -6.57 -13.06
N LEU A 504 -23.23 -5.37 -13.44
CA LEU A 504 -22.94 -4.15 -12.71
C LEU A 504 -23.64 -4.17 -11.35
N LEU A 505 -22.97 -3.62 -10.34
CA LEU A 505 -23.58 -3.34 -9.06
C LEU A 505 -24.41 -2.05 -9.17
N SER A 506 -25.64 -2.08 -8.68
CA SER A 506 -26.47 -0.89 -8.58
C SER A 506 -25.77 0.23 -7.78
N THR A 507 -26.14 1.48 -8.05
CA THR A 507 -25.55 2.65 -7.36
C THR A 507 -25.67 2.58 -5.83
N PRO A 508 -26.84 2.22 -5.25
CA PRO A 508 -26.96 2.02 -3.80
C PRO A 508 -26.03 0.92 -3.26
N SER A 509 -25.88 -0.18 -4.00
CA SER A 509 -24.96 -1.28 -3.65
C SER A 509 -23.50 -0.83 -3.66
N THR A 510 -23.11 -0.03 -4.65
CA THR A 510 -21.76 0.53 -4.78
C THR A 510 -21.42 1.48 -3.63
N ILE A 511 -22.36 2.36 -3.27
CA ILE A 511 -22.24 3.29 -2.13
C ILE A 511 -22.11 2.51 -0.83
N SER A 512 -23.01 1.56 -0.58
CA SER A 512 -23.01 0.76 0.66
C SER A 512 -21.75 -0.11 0.78
N LEU A 513 -21.21 -0.60 -0.34
CA LEU A 513 -19.93 -1.31 -0.38
C LEU A 513 -18.77 -0.38 0.02
N TYR A 514 -18.73 0.84 -0.51
CA TYR A 514 -17.70 1.81 -0.14
C TYR A 514 -17.77 2.16 1.36
N GLU A 515 -18.97 2.33 1.92
CA GLU A 515 -19.12 2.58 3.36
C GLU A 515 -18.65 1.41 4.22
N SER A 516 -18.88 0.18 3.77
CA SER A 516 -18.30 -1.02 4.39
C SER A 516 -16.77 -1.03 4.35
N LEU A 517 -16.15 -0.61 3.23
CA LEU A 517 -14.69 -0.46 3.13
C LEU A 517 -14.20 0.62 4.09
N SER A 518 -14.88 1.76 4.15
CA SER A 518 -14.57 2.87 5.05
C SER A 518 -14.58 2.46 6.53
N LYS A 519 -15.59 1.67 6.92
CA LYS A 519 -15.76 1.17 8.28
C LYS A 519 -14.73 0.09 8.66
N HIS A 520 -14.56 -0.93 7.83
CA HIS A 520 -13.83 -2.15 8.21
C HIS A 520 -12.39 -2.20 7.69
N ILE A 521 -12.11 -1.60 6.53
CA ILE A 521 -10.79 -1.61 5.89
C ILE A 521 -10.01 -0.34 6.22
N PHE A 522 -10.60 0.85 6.00
CA PHE A 522 -9.92 2.12 6.28
C PHE A 522 -9.93 2.46 7.77
N GLN A 523 -10.87 1.88 8.53
CA GLN A 523 -11.02 2.07 9.97
C GLN A 523 -11.11 3.55 10.38
N LEU A 524 -11.75 4.38 9.54
CA LEU A 524 -11.87 5.80 9.80
C LEU A 524 -12.53 6.13 11.16
N PRO A 525 -13.51 5.34 11.67
CA PRO A 525 -14.05 5.55 13.02
C PRO A 525 -13.00 5.37 14.14
N LEU A 526 -12.00 4.50 13.95
CA LEU A 526 -10.89 4.35 14.90
C LEU A 526 -9.89 5.50 14.76
N CYS A 527 -9.68 6.00 13.53
CA CYS A 527 -8.83 7.15 13.29
C CYS A 527 -9.37 8.44 13.95
N SER A 528 -10.70 8.59 14.04
CA SER A 528 -11.34 9.73 14.73
C SER A 528 -11.39 9.59 16.26
N GLN A 529 -11.15 8.39 16.81
CA GLN A 529 -11.17 8.10 18.26
C GLN A 529 -9.79 7.70 18.82
N ALA A 530 -8.71 7.82 18.04
CA ALA A 530 -7.39 7.29 18.40
C ALA A 530 -6.75 7.93 19.65
N THR A 531 -7.30 9.02 20.18
CA THR A 531 -6.87 9.60 21.47
C THR A 531 -7.20 8.72 22.67
N THR A 532 -8.19 7.81 22.55
CA THR A 532 -8.59 6.87 23.61
C THR A 532 -8.10 5.44 23.37
N ALA A 533 -8.00 5.02 22.10
CA ALA A 533 -7.48 3.71 21.71
C ALA A 533 -5.95 3.75 21.60
N LYS A 534 -5.24 3.44 22.69
CA LYS A 534 -3.76 3.43 22.76
C LYS A 534 -3.08 2.48 21.77
N GLU A 535 -3.83 1.61 21.06
CA GLU A 535 -3.28 0.64 20.13
C GLU A 535 -4.15 0.57 18.86
N VAL A 536 -3.63 1.09 17.75
CA VAL A 536 -4.15 0.75 16.42
C VAL A 536 -3.60 -0.62 16.07
N ASN A 537 -4.49 -1.59 15.93
CA ASN A 537 -4.12 -2.96 15.58
C ASN A 537 -3.35 -2.97 14.23
N GLN A 538 -2.09 -3.35 14.27
CA GLN A 538 -1.21 -3.35 13.09
C GLN A 538 -1.60 -4.38 12.03
N LEU A 539 -2.43 -5.38 12.39
CA LEU A 539 -2.86 -6.43 11.47
C LEU A 539 -3.63 -5.87 10.26
N TYR A 540 -4.38 -4.78 10.41
CA TYR A 540 -5.14 -4.15 9.31
C TYR A 540 -4.26 -3.35 8.34
N ALA A 541 -3.06 -2.96 8.76
CA ALA A 541 -2.12 -2.30 7.89
C ALA A 541 -1.36 -3.30 6.98
N SER A 542 -1.56 -4.61 7.16
CA SER A 542 -0.85 -5.61 6.38
C SER A 542 -1.43 -5.72 4.96
N GLY A 543 -0.57 -5.62 3.95
CA GLY A 543 -0.93 -5.58 2.52
C GLY A 543 -1.48 -6.90 1.94
N GLY A 544 -1.88 -7.86 2.78
CA GLY A 544 -2.33 -9.19 2.36
C GLY A 544 -3.76 -9.24 1.80
N LEU A 545 -4.58 -8.19 1.98
CA LEU A 545 -6.00 -8.22 1.65
C LEU A 545 -6.35 -7.83 0.19
N ARG A 546 -5.38 -7.33 -0.61
CA ARG A 546 -5.61 -6.77 -1.96
C ARG A 546 -6.87 -5.90 -2.01
N THR A 547 -6.88 -4.88 -1.15
CA THR A 547 -8.04 -3.98 -0.97
C THR A 547 -8.20 -2.99 -2.11
N ASP A 548 -7.15 -2.80 -2.91
CA ASP A 548 -7.15 -2.08 -4.17
C ASP A 548 -8.24 -2.59 -5.12
N THR A 549 -8.39 -3.91 -5.28
CA THR A 549 -9.39 -4.47 -6.21
C THR A 549 -10.83 -4.14 -5.84
N LEU A 550 -11.14 -3.97 -4.54
CA LEU A 550 -12.49 -3.62 -4.09
C LEU A 550 -12.76 -2.13 -4.26
N VAL A 551 -11.75 -1.29 -4.07
CA VAL A 551 -11.83 0.14 -4.37
C VAL A 551 -12.00 0.36 -5.87
N ASP A 552 -11.23 -0.35 -6.69
CA ASP A 552 -11.35 -0.33 -8.15
C ASP A 552 -12.73 -0.79 -8.61
N LEU A 553 -13.31 -1.81 -7.96
CA LEU A 553 -14.68 -2.25 -8.22
C LEU A 553 -15.70 -1.13 -7.94
N CYS A 554 -15.58 -0.41 -6.81
CA CYS A 554 -16.45 0.73 -6.51
C CYS A 554 -16.35 1.82 -7.57
N VAL A 555 -15.12 2.19 -7.96
CA VAL A 555 -14.86 3.23 -8.97
C VAL A 555 -15.41 2.81 -10.33
N TRP A 556 -15.12 1.58 -10.75
CA TRP A 556 -15.56 1.06 -12.04
C TRP A 556 -17.08 1.00 -12.15
N ASN A 557 -17.80 0.48 -11.14
CA ASN A 557 -19.26 0.46 -11.14
C ASN A 557 -19.85 1.88 -11.14
N ALA A 558 -19.31 2.80 -10.35
CA ALA A 558 -19.78 4.18 -10.33
C ALA A 558 -19.65 4.84 -11.71
N VAL A 559 -18.55 4.58 -12.44
CA VAL A 559 -18.39 5.11 -13.79
C VAL A 559 -19.36 4.46 -14.77
N GLN A 560 -19.48 3.13 -14.78
CA GLN A 560 -20.36 2.44 -15.72
C GLN A 560 -21.83 2.83 -15.50
N ASN A 561 -22.31 2.85 -14.26
CA ASN A 561 -23.68 3.28 -13.96
C ASN A 561 -23.93 4.72 -14.42
N THR A 562 -22.96 5.63 -14.23
CA THR A 562 -23.12 7.01 -14.71
C THR A 562 -23.17 7.10 -16.24
N ARG A 563 -22.45 6.23 -16.96
CA ARG A 563 -22.53 6.13 -18.43
C ARG A 563 -23.88 5.60 -18.88
N GLU A 564 -24.41 4.61 -18.18
CA GLU A 564 -25.74 4.05 -18.45
C GLU A 564 -26.83 5.10 -18.19
N ASP A 565 -26.80 5.78 -17.04
CA ASP A 565 -27.72 6.89 -16.72
C ASP A 565 -27.69 7.98 -17.80
N ALA A 566 -26.49 8.34 -18.29
CA ALA A 566 -26.33 9.34 -19.36
C ALA A 566 -26.89 8.86 -20.71
N ARG A 567 -26.74 7.57 -21.03
CA ARG A 567 -27.29 6.97 -22.24
C ARG A 567 -28.81 6.92 -22.19
N GLU A 568 -29.39 6.48 -21.08
CA GLU A 568 -30.84 6.45 -20.88
C GLU A 568 -31.45 7.85 -20.94
N ALA A 569 -30.78 8.86 -20.36
CA ALA A 569 -31.20 10.25 -20.48
C ALA A 569 -31.19 10.74 -21.94
N ALA A 570 -30.16 10.41 -22.72
CA ALA A 570 -30.06 10.76 -24.13
C ALA A 570 -31.15 10.06 -24.98
N GLU A 571 -31.40 8.78 -24.74
CA GLU A 571 -32.45 7.99 -25.41
C GLU A 571 -33.86 8.50 -25.04
N GLY A 572 -34.10 8.86 -23.78
CA GLY A 572 -35.37 9.46 -23.34
C GLY A 572 -35.64 10.84 -23.96
N ILE A 573 -34.60 11.65 -24.17
CA ILE A 573 -34.70 12.93 -24.90
C ILE A 573 -35.00 12.68 -26.39
N ALA A 574 -34.34 11.69 -27.01
CA ALA A 574 -34.61 11.30 -28.38
C ALA A 574 -36.05 10.80 -28.58
N ALA A 575 -36.57 9.96 -27.67
CA ALA A 575 -37.94 9.45 -27.70
C ALA A 575 -39.01 10.55 -27.50
N ARG A 576 -38.72 11.57 -26.69
CA ARG A 576 -39.61 12.74 -26.53
C ARG A 576 -39.58 13.66 -27.76
N SER A 577 -38.45 13.77 -28.44
CA SER A 577 -38.33 14.56 -29.67
C SER A 577 -39.05 13.92 -30.88
N THR A 578 -39.10 12.58 -30.94
CA THR A 578 -39.85 11.86 -31.98
C THR A 578 -41.35 11.73 -31.67
N GLY A 579 -41.74 11.64 -30.39
CA GLY A 579 -43.15 11.65 -29.96
C GLY A 579 -43.86 13.00 -30.20
N ALA A 580 -43.14 14.12 -30.11
CA ALA A 580 -43.69 15.45 -30.41
C ALA A 580 -43.93 15.70 -31.91
N SER A 581 -43.35 14.88 -32.80
CA SER A 581 -43.55 15.00 -34.26
C SER A 581 -44.77 14.22 -34.78
N ASN A 582 -45.34 13.30 -34.00
CA ASN A 582 -46.43 12.41 -34.46
C ASN A 582 -47.83 12.79 -33.93
N VAL A 583 -47.99 13.91 -33.23
CA VAL A 583 -49.29 14.40 -32.73
C VAL A 583 -49.90 15.49 -33.63
N ALA A 584 -49.28 15.80 -34.78
CA ALA A 584 -49.77 16.82 -35.72
C ALA A 584 -50.62 16.26 -36.89
N SER A 585 -51.03 14.99 -36.87
CA SER A 585 -51.88 14.45 -37.93
C SER A 585 -52.77 13.30 -37.45
N GLU A 586 -53.85 13.63 -36.73
CA GLU A 586 -55.09 12.86 -36.83
C GLU A 586 -56.27 13.73 -36.39
N ASP A 587 -56.86 14.39 -37.39
CA ASP A 587 -58.07 15.20 -37.29
C ASP A 587 -59.24 14.38 -37.87
N LYS A 588 -60.22 14.04 -37.03
CA LYS A 588 -61.64 13.84 -37.39
C LYS A 588 -62.49 13.47 -36.15
N GLY A 589 -63.39 14.38 -35.74
CA GLY A 589 -64.74 13.99 -35.34
C GLY A 589 -65.36 14.57 -34.05
N VAL A 590 -66.10 15.68 -34.21
CA VAL A 590 -67.42 15.98 -33.58
C VAL A 590 -67.49 16.42 -32.09
N SER A 591 -67.62 17.75 -31.92
CA SER A 591 -68.61 18.52 -31.12
C SER A 591 -68.94 18.11 -29.66
N SER A 592 -68.59 19.00 -28.71
CA SER A 592 -69.59 19.72 -27.88
C SER A 592 -68.94 20.85 -27.08
N THR A 593 -69.66 21.95 -26.98
CA THR A 593 -69.29 23.32 -26.58
C THR A 593 -69.16 23.55 -25.07
N ARG A 594 -68.08 24.23 -24.64
CA ARG A 594 -68.09 25.13 -23.47
C ARG A 594 -66.98 26.20 -23.60
N PRO A 595 -67.29 27.51 -23.56
CA PRO A 595 -66.28 28.55 -23.64
C PRO A 595 -65.72 28.87 -22.24
N LEU A 596 -64.40 28.83 -22.10
CA LEU A 596 -63.66 29.37 -20.97
C LEU A 596 -62.50 30.24 -21.51
N PRO A 597 -62.03 31.23 -20.72
CA PRO A 597 -61.66 32.57 -21.17
C PRO A 597 -60.29 32.65 -21.85
N PRO A 598 -59.95 33.79 -22.50
CA PRO A 598 -58.64 33.97 -23.13
C PRO A 598 -57.53 33.86 -22.09
N VAL A 599 -56.66 32.87 -22.26
CA VAL A 599 -55.42 32.76 -21.50
C VAL A 599 -54.49 33.89 -21.98
N PRO A 600 -53.97 34.73 -21.06
CA PRO A 600 -53.04 35.79 -21.43
C PRO A 600 -51.74 35.19 -21.95
N THR A 601 -51.22 35.78 -23.03
CA THR A 601 -49.84 35.63 -23.47
C THR A 601 -48.89 35.97 -22.32
N ALA A 602 -48.42 34.95 -21.60
CA ALA A 602 -47.38 35.08 -20.60
C ALA A 602 -46.01 34.99 -21.29
N GLU A 603 -45.61 36.08 -21.96
CA GLU A 603 -44.20 36.44 -22.01
C GLU A 603 -43.79 36.81 -20.57
N GLY A 604 -42.88 36.05 -19.96
CA GLY A 604 -42.32 36.40 -18.65
C GLY A 604 -42.47 35.38 -17.52
N LEU A 605 -42.50 34.07 -17.79
CA LEU A 605 -42.21 33.07 -16.77
C LEU A 605 -40.72 32.74 -16.77
N THR A 606 -39.99 33.31 -15.82
CA THR A 606 -38.71 32.77 -15.37
C THR A 606 -38.84 31.25 -15.18
N PRO A 607 -37.92 30.41 -15.72
CA PRO A 607 -38.00 28.98 -15.52
C PRO A 607 -37.98 28.70 -14.01
N LEU A 608 -38.97 27.94 -13.52
CA LEU A 608 -38.91 27.39 -12.17
C LEU A 608 -37.52 26.74 -11.98
N PRO A 609 -36.83 26.98 -10.85
CA PRO A 609 -35.56 26.32 -10.60
C PRO A 609 -35.78 24.82 -10.71
N ALA A 610 -35.08 24.18 -11.65
CA ALA A 610 -35.11 22.74 -11.80
C ALA A 610 -34.81 22.11 -10.43
N LEU A 611 -35.68 21.20 -10.00
CA LEU A 611 -35.42 20.36 -8.83
C LEU A 611 -33.98 19.83 -8.94
N PRO A 612 -33.16 19.93 -7.88
CA PRO A 612 -31.77 19.49 -7.94
C PRO A 612 -31.75 18.04 -8.40
N GLN A 613 -31.09 17.80 -9.54
CA GLN A 613 -30.95 16.45 -10.05
C GLN A 613 -30.23 15.60 -9.00
N PRO A 614 -30.66 14.34 -8.80
CA PRO A 614 -29.96 13.45 -7.88
C PRO A 614 -28.49 13.34 -8.28
N PRO A 615 -27.56 13.27 -7.31
CA PRO A 615 -26.14 13.17 -7.63
C PRO A 615 -25.89 11.92 -8.47
N THR A 616 -25.12 12.07 -9.55
CA THR A 616 -24.70 10.91 -10.35
C THR A 616 -23.93 9.91 -9.49
N PRO A 617 -23.89 8.62 -9.85
CA PRO A 617 -23.17 7.59 -9.09
C PRO A 617 -21.71 7.97 -8.79
N MET A 618 -21.00 8.56 -9.76
CA MET A 618 -19.65 9.10 -9.57
C MET A 618 -19.60 10.25 -8.54
N THR A 619 -20.55 11.19 -8.58
CA THR A 619 -20.62 12.32 -7.64
C THR A 619 -20.92 11.83 -6.22
N ALA A 620 -21.80 10.84 -6.08
CA ALA A 620 -22.12 10.22 -4.80
C ALA A 620 -20.88 9.51 -4.20
N LEU A 621 -20.17 8.70 -4.99
CA LEU A 621 -18.93 8.06 -4.56
C LEU A 621 -17.85 9.09 -4.17
N PHE A 622 -17.68 10.13 -4.98
CA PHE A 622 -16.73 11.21 -4.69
C PHE A 622 -17.06 11.94 -3.38
N THR A 623 -18.35 12.18 -3.10
CA THR A 623 -18.78 12.80 -1.84
C THR A 623 -18.37 11.97 -0.63
N LEU A 624 -18.46 10.64 -0.72
CA LEU A 624 -18.00 9.73 0.33
C LEU A 624 -16.47 9.72 0.46
N LEU A 625 -15.74 9.66 -0.67
CA LEU A 625 -14.27 9.77 -0.67
C LEU A 625 -13.82 11.09 -0.02
N SER A 626 -14.45 12.21 -0.36
CA SER A 626 -14.13 13.52 0.22
C SER A 626 -14.45 13.60 1.72
N ARG A 627 -15.60 13.06 2.15
CA ARG A 627 -15.96 12.93 3.58
C ARG A 627 -14.88 12.16 4.33
N ASP A 628 -14.45 11.04 3.78
CA ASP A 628 -13.50 10.13 4.39
C ASP A 628 -12.08 10.73 4.49
N VAL A 629 -11.65 11.46 3.46
CA VAL A 629 -10.42 12.25 3.51
C VAL A 629 -10.47 13.31 4.61
N ARG A 630 -11.59 14.02 4.76
CA ARG A 630 -11.78 15.01 5.82
C ARG A 630 -11.74 14.36 7.20
N LEU A 631 -12.38 13.20 7.38
CA LEU A 631 -12.35 12.45 8.64
C LEU A 631 -10.94 11.99 8.97
N LEU A 632 -10.19 11.47 7.99
CA LEU A 632 -8.80 11.07 8.17
C LEU A 632 -7.91 12.26 8.52
N PHE A 633 -8.08 13.40 7.84
CA PHE A 633 -7.36 14.63 8.10
C PHE A 633 -7.64 15.18 9.51
N ASN A 634 -8.92 15.28 9.90
CA ASN A 634 -9.33 15.77 11.21
C ASN A 634 -8.90 14.82 12.34
N GLY A 635 -9.04 13.50 12.15
CA GLY A 635 -8.58 12.50 13.12
C GLY A 635 -7.07 12.59 13.36
N ASN A 636 -6.28 12.74 12.28
CA ASN A 636 -4.84 13.00 12.41
C ASN A 636 -4.57 14.33 13.14
N GLU A 637 -5.35 15.37 12.88
CA GLU A 637 -5.22 16.66 13.57
C GLU A 637 -5.52 16.55 15.08
N ASP A 638 -6.55 15.81 15.46
CA ASP A 638 -6.97 15.66 16.84
C ASP A 638 -5.98 14.81 17.64
N VAL A 639 -5.40 13.75 17.07
CA VAL A 639 -4.32 12.98 17.72
C VAL A 639 -3.15 13.90 18.07
N LEU A 640 -2.81 14.87 17.23
CA LEU A 640 -1.71 15.81 17.51
C LEU A 640 -2.03 16.79 18.63
N LYS A 641 -3.28 17.26 18.74
CA LYS A 641 -3.68 18.15 19.83
C LYS A 641 -3.45 17.48 21.19
N HIS A 642 -3.69 16.18 21.27
CA HIS A 642 -3.55 15.37 22.48
C HIS A 642 -2.16 14.75 22.67
N THR A 643 -1.27 14.87 21.69
CA THR A 643 0.14 14.44 21.77
C THR A 643 1.00 15.56 22.39
N PRO A 644 1.90 15.28 23.36
CA PRO A 644 2.73 16.29 24.01
C PRO A 644 3.53 17.15 23.00
N GLU A 645 3.74 18.44 23.29
CA GLU A 645 4.38 19.40 22.38
C GLU A 645 5.74 18.96 21.83
N ALA A 646 6.54 18.28 22.65
CA ALA A 646 7.84 17.73 22.25
C ALA A 646 7.74 16.65 21.14
N ALA A 647 6.60 15.97 21.02
CA ALA A 647 6.31 14.97 19.99
C ALA A 647 5.62 15.54 18.74
N ARG A 648 4.98 16.72 18.82
CA ARG A 648 4.44 17.45 17.65
C ARG A 648 5.52 17.84 16.63
N VAL A 649 6.76 17.98 17.08
CA VAL A 649 7.90 18.41 16.25
C VAL A 649 8.56 17.25 15.50
N ARG A 650 8.31 15.97 15.83
CA ARG A 650 8.91 14.83 15.13
C ARG A 650 7.89 13.74 14.85
N ALA A 651 7.58 13.53 13.57
CA ALA A 651 6.72 12.44 13.09
C ALA A 651 7.21 11.02 13.47
N LYS A 652 8.44 10.89 13.99
CA LYS A 652 8.96 9.66 14.60
C LYS A 652 8.20 9.24 15.86
N ASN A 653 7.60 10.18 16.59
CA ASN A 653 6.89 9.95 17.85
C ASN A 653 5.39 9.66 17.66
N PHE A 654 4.92 9.56 16.41
CA PHE A 654 3.54 9.21 16.10
C PHE A 654 3.35 7.67 16.15
N PRO A 655 2.22 7.14 16.66
CA PRO A 655 2.02 5.71 16.80
C PRO A 655 2.22 4.95 15.48
N GLU A 656 3.06 3.92 15.48
CA GLU A 656 3.49 3.23 14.25
C GLU A 656 2.31 2.58 13.51
N GLY A 657 1.40 1.92 14.23
CA GLY A 657 0.20 1.32 13.64
C GLY A 657 -0.69 2.36 12.94
N PHE A 658 -0.86 3.53 13.56
CA PHE A 658 -1.65 4.62 12.98
C PHE A 658 -0.98 5.19 11.71
N ARG A 659 0.35 5.32 11.69
CA ARG A 659 1.09 5.74 10.48
C ARG A 659 0.88 4.76 9.34
N ALA A 660 0.97 3.47 9.62
CA ALA A 660 0.82 2.42 8.62
C ALA A 660 -0.61 2.41 8.03
N VAL A 661 -1.64 2.50 8.88
CA VAL A 661 -3.04 2.62 8.44
C VAL A 661 -3.26 3.90 7.62
N THR A 662 -2.76 5.05 8.09
CA THR A 662 -2.91 6.32 7.35
C THR A 662 -2.27 6.25 5.97
N LEU A 663 -1.04 5.71 5.85
CA LEU A 663 -0.37 5.56 4.56
C LEU A 663 -1.13 4.62 3.62
N THR A 664 -1.61 3.48 4.13
CA THR A 664 -2.37 2.52 3.34
C THR A 664 -3.69 3.12 2.86
N THR A 665 -4.44 3.80 3.73
CA THR A 665 -5.71 4.47 3.38
C THR A 665 -5.48 5.61 2.39
N VAL A 666 -4.44 6.45 2.58
CA VAL A 666 -4.09 7.50 1.62
C VAL A 666 -3.78 6.91 0.25
N ARG A 667 -3.02 5.80 0.20
CA ARG A 667 -2.71 5.12 -1.07
C ARG A 667 -3.99 4.63 -1.77
N LEU A 668 -4.89 3.96 -1.05
CA LEU A 668 -6.12 3.40 -1.63
C LEU A 668 -7.08 4.49 -2.13
N ILE A 669 -7.34 5.51 -1.30
CA ILE A 669 -8.21 6.63 -1.67
C ILE A 669 -7.61 7.42 -2.84
N PHE A 670 -6.30 7.66 -2.84
CA PHE A 670 -5.67 8.40 -3.93
C PHE A 670 -5.69 7.63 -5.25
N VAL A 671 -5.50 6.31 -5.23
CA VAL A 671 -5.67 5.47 -6.43
C VAL A 671 -7.08 5.66 -7.00
N ALA A 672 -8.11 5.62 -6.14
CA ALA A 672 -9.50 5.85 -6.56
C ALA A 672 -9.68 7.23 -7.21
N LEU A 673 -9.21 8.30 -6.56
CA LEU A 673 -9.34 9.67 -7.06
C LEU A 673 -8.52 9.95 -8.33
N SER A 674 -7.44 9.19 -8.54
CA SER A 674 -6.56 9.34 -9.70
C SER A 674 -7.09 8.65 -10.97
N SER A 675 -8.25 7.99 -10.90
CA SER A 675 -8.87 7.42 -12.10
C SER A 675 -9.25 8.53 -13.08
N ALA A 676 -8.90 8.35 -14.35
CA ALA A 676 -9.10 9.37 -15.38
C ALA A 676 -10.57 9.80 -15.50
N GLU A 677 -11.49 8.86 -15.27
CA GLU A 677 -12.93 9.06 -15.39
C GLU A 677 -13.48 9.89 -14.22
N LEU A 678 -13.11 9.59 -12.96
CA LEU A 678 -13.50 10.43 -11.83
C LEU A 678 -12.88 11.83 -11.94
N PHE A 679 -11.63 11.92 -12.38
CA PHE A 679 -10.95 13.20 -12.54
C PHE A 679 -11.61 14.09 -13.60
N ALA A 680 -12.22 13.52 -14.64
CA ALA A 680 -12.91 14.28 -15.68
C ALA A 680 -14.34 14.72 -15.31
N HIS A 681 -15.05 13.95 -14.47
CA HIS A 681 -16.46 14.22 -14.14
C HIS A 681 -16.66 15.07 -12.88
N ILE A 682 -15.70 15.06 -11.96
CA ILE A 682 -15.77 15.84 -10.72
C ILE A 682 -15.22 17.25 -10.96
N SER A 683 -15.91 18.26 -10.42
CA SER A 683 -15.49 19.64 -10.52
C SER A 683 -14.08 19.83 -9.93
N SER A 684 -13.21 20.55 -10.62
CA SER A 684 -11.86 20.85 -10.12
C SER A 684 -11.91 21.59 -8.78
N THR A 685 -12.97 22.38 -8.54
CA THR A 685 -13.29 23.07 -7.27
C THR A 685 -13.40 22.12 -6.08
N ASP A 686 -14.03 20.97 -6.27
CA ASP A 686 -14.24 19.99 -5.20
C ASP A 686 -13.06 19.01 -5.08
N MET A 687 -12.42 18.69 -6.21
CA MET A 687 -11.26 17.79 -6.27
C MET A 687 -10.04 18.37 -5.55
N LEU A 688 -9.73 19.65 -5.75
CA LEU A 688 -8.52 20.26 -5.22
C LEU A 688 -8.39 20.17 -3.68
N PRO A 689 -9.40 20.57 -2.87
CA PRO A 689 -9.32 20.43 -1.42
C PRO A 689 -9.09 18.99 -0.96
N THR A 690 -9.71 18.03 -1.64
CA THR A 690 -9.62 16.60 -1.30
C THR A 690 -8.21 16.07 -1.55
N VAL A 691 -7.63 16.34 -2.73
CA VAL A 691 -6.25 15.94 -3.05
C VAL A 691 -5.24 16.69 -2.17
N ALA A 692 -5.48 17.96 -1.87
CA ALA A 692 -4.62 18.77 -0.99
C ALA A 692 -4.56 18.20 0.43
N GLN A 693 -5.70 17.78 1.00
CA GLN A 693 -5.76 17.13 2.31
C GLN A 693 -5.05 15.77 2.31
N LEU A 694 -5.22 14.95 1.28
CA LEU A 694 -4.48 13.68 1.13
C LEU A 694 -2.97 13.90 1.06
N PHE A 695 -2.52 14.87 0.28
CA PHE A 695 -1.10 15.22 0.20
C PHE A 695 -0.56 15.70 1.55
N ALA A 696 -1.34 16.48 2.30
CA ALA A 696 -0.95 17.03 3.58
C ALA A 696 -0.70 15.94 4.65
N LEU A 697 -1.43 14.82 4.60
CA LEU A 697 -1.27 13.70 5.52
C LEU A 697 0.14 13.08 5.51
N ARG A 698 0.96 13.32 4.47
CA ARG A 698 2.37 12.90 4.43
C ARG A 698 3.22 13.49 5.55
N ALA A 699 2.73 14.53 6.23
CA ALA A 699 3.35 15.07 7.43
C ALA A 699 3.57 13.98 8.52
N TYR A 700 2.78 12.90 8.51
CA TYR A 700 2.74 11.93 9.63
C TYR A 700 3.20 10.52 9.32
N TYR A 701 3.45 10.15 8.08
CA TYR A 701 4.04 8.86 7.73
C TYR A 701 5.44 9.01 7.11
N PRO A 702 6.43 9.64 7.80
CA PRO A 702 7.79 9.61 7.29
C PRO A 702 8.20 8.16 7.09
N LEU A 703 8.89 7.89 5.99
CA LEU A 703 9.35 6.55 5.65
C LEU A 703 10.05 5.90 6.84
N SER A 704 9.61 4.71 7.23
CA SER A 704 10.19 3.95 8.33
C SER A 704 11.68 3.71 8.04
N PRO A 705 12.59 3.85 9.03
CA PRO A 705 14.00 3.53 8.84
C PRO A 705 14.24 2.04 8.54
N HIS A 706 13.23 1.19 8.76
CA HIS A 706 13.26 -0.24 8.46
C HIS A 706 12.51 -0.60 7.16
N ALA A 707 12.01 0.39 6.42
CA ALA A 707 11.33 0.16 5.16
C ALA A 707 12.32 -0.37 4.10
N THR A 708 11.84 -1.27 3.25
CA THR A 708 12.63 -1.78 2.13
C THR A 708 12.83 -0.67 1.08
N GLU A 709 13.89 -0.75 0.29
CA GLU A 709 14.13 0.21 -0.81
C GLU A 709 12.96 0.27 -1.79
N ALA A 710 12.28 -0.87 -2.02
CA ALA A 710 11.08 -0.95 -2.85
C ALA A 710 9.92 -0.12 -2.29
N GLU A 711 9.69 -0.16 -0.97
CA GLU A 711 8.67 0.66 -0.29
C GLU A 711 9.02 2.14 -0.38
N HIS A 712 10.28 2.51 -0.13
CA HIS A 712 10.76 3.88 -0.30
C HIS A 712 10.47 4.43 -1.71
N LYS A 713 10.78 3.63 -2.74
CA LYS A 713 10.55 4.00 -4.14
C LYS A 713 9.05 4.10 -4.47
N ALA A 714 8.23 3.19 -3.93
CA ALA A 714 6.78 3.21 -4.13
C ALA A 714 6.13 4.45 -3.50
N THR A 715 6.49 4.80 -2.25
CA THR A 715 6.00 6.01 -1.59
C THR A 715 6.47 7.28 -2.30
N ALA A 716 7.73 7.33 -2.74
CA ALA A 716 8.24 8.47 -3.51
C ALA A 716 7.47 8.68 -4.83
N ARG A 717 7.14 7.59 -5.53
CA ARG A 717 6.29 7.62 -6.73
C ARG A 717 4.88 8.11 -6.41
N LEU A 718 4.27 7.63 -5.33
CA LEU A 718 2.94 8.07 -4.88
C LEU A 718 2.92 9.58 -4.60
N ILE A 719 3.93 10.10 -3.88
CA ILE A 719 4.05 11.54 -3.59
C ILE A 719 4.23 12.35 -4.88
N ALA A 720 5.07 11.87 -5.81
CA ALA A 720 5.25 12.54 -7.10
C ALA A 720 3.94 12.57 -7.92
N LEU A 721 3.17 11.48 -7.91
CA LEU A 721 1.88 11.41 -8.58
C LEU A 721 0.88 12.41 -7.98
N MET A 722 0.77 12.46 -6.64
CA MET A 722 -0.06 13.46 -5.94
C MET A 722 0.36 14.90 -6.30
N GLN A 723 1.65 15.19 -6.39
CA GLN A 723 2.14 16.52 -6.78
C GLN A 723 1.75 16.87 -8.22
N ASN A 724 1.86 15.92 -9.16
CA ASN A 724 1.45 16.12 -10.54
C ASN A 724 -0.06 16.35 -10.65
N THR A 725 -0.87 15.59 -9.91
CA THR A 725 -2.33 15.78 -9.83
C THR A 725 -2.66 17.17 -9.27
N LEU A 726 -2.03 17.59 -8.16
CA LEU A 726 -2.22 18.93 -7.60
C LEU A 726 -1.92 20.04 -8.60
N ALA A 727 -0.84 19.90 -9.39
CA ALA A 727 -0.47 20.88 -10.42
C ALA A 727 -1.41 20.88 -11.64
N ALA A 728 -2.07 19.76 -11.93
CA ALA A 728 -3.00 19.61 -13.05
C ALA A 728 -4.39 20.20 -12.75
N VAL A 729 -4.89 20.06 -11.51
CA VAL A 729 -6.27 20.44 -11.17
C VAL A 729 -6.58 21.93 -11.47
N PRO A 730 -5.74 22.92 -11.09
CA PRO A 730 -6.04 24.32 -11.38
C PRO A 730 -6.00 24.70 -12.87
N GLN A 731 -5.38 23.88 -13.73
CA GLN A 731 -5.34 24.14 -15.17
C GLN A 731 -6.72 23.97 -15.83
N GLN A 732 -7.63 23.27 -15.16
CA GLN A 732 -9.02 23.07 -15.59
C GLN A 732 -9.99 24.09 -14.98
N MET A 733 -9.52 24.93 -14.04
CA MET A 733 -10.34 25.92 -13.36
C MET A 733 -10.48 27.20 -14.19
N ASN A 734 -11.64 27.84 -14.13
CA ASN A 734 -11.81 29.19 -14.67
C ASN A 734 -11.10 30.24 -13.78
N SER A 735 -10.83 31.42 -14.34
CA SER A 735 -10.14 32.51 -13.65
C SER A 735 -10.83 32.96 -12.36
N ALA A 736 -12.17 33.01 -12.34
CA ALA A 736 -12.94 33.36 -11.16
C ALA A 736 -12.67 32.40 -9.99
N THR A 737 -12.66 31.09 -10.26
CA THR A 737 -12.38 30.04 -9.28
C THR A 737 -10.95 30.15 -8.74
N VAL A 738 -9.97 30.36 -9.62
CA VAL A 738 -8.56 30.49 -9.23
C VAL A 738 -8.34 31.73 -8.36
N ASN A 739 -9.02 32.85 -8.67
CA ASN A 739 -9.01 34.06 -7.85
C ASN A 739 -9.66 33.83 -6.48
N ASP A 740 -10.77 33.09 -6.40
CA ASP A 740 -11.41 32.73 -5.14
C ASP A 740 -10.54 31.79 -4.31
N LEU A 741 -9.83 30.85 -4.92
CA LEU A 741 -8.86 29.98 -4.25
C LEU A 741 -7.75 30.79 -3.58
N LEU A 742 -7.19 31.77 -4.30
CA LEU A 742 -6.17 32.67 -3.75
C LEU A 742 -6.71 33.47 -2.55
N ARG A 743 -7.88 34.11 -2.70
CA ARG A 743 -8.48 34.97 -1.68
C ARG A 743 -8.98 34.21 -0.45
N ARG A 744 -9.70 33.10 -0.65
CA ARG A 744 -10.45 32.41 0.41
C ARG A 744 -9.64 31.31 1.10
N GLN A 745 -8.64 30.73 0.43
CA GLN A 745 -7.83 29.63 0.99
C GLN A 745 -6.40 30.08 1.29
N LEU A 746 -5.64 30.52 0.28
CA LEU A 746 -4.22 30.79 0.45
C LEU A 746 -3.91 31.99 1.35
N VAL A 747 -4.63 33.11 1.20
CA VAL A 747 -4.43 34.32 2.03
C VAL A 747 -4.69 34.03 3.53
N PRO A 748 -5.80 33.41 3.94
CA PRO A 748 -5.99 33.04 5.34
C PRO A 748 -4.92 32.08 5.87
N MET A 749 -4.46 31.12 5.06
CA MET A 749 -3.42 30.17 5.47
C MET A 749 -2.04 30.84 5.66
N SER A 750 -1.72 31.89 4.90
CA SER A 750 -0.44 32.59 5.05
C SER A 750 -0.34 33.35 6.38
N THR A 751 -1.46 33.87 6.89
CA THR A 751 -1.49 34.55 8.20
C THR A 751 -1.25 33.60 9.38
N THR A 752 -1.57 32.31 9.21
CA THR A 752 -1.39 31.26 10.23
C THR A 752 -0.12 30.44 10.05
N ALA A 753 0.68 30.71 9.00
CA ALA A 753 1.89 29.97 8.66
C ALA A 753 2.97 30.00 9.77
N GLY A 754 2.92 30.94 10.71
CA GLY A 754 3.82 31.00 11.87
C GLY A 754 3.65 29.87 12.88
N GLN A 755 2.57 29.07 12.79
CA GLN A 755 2.28 27.97 13.72
C GLN A 755 3.14 26.72 13.42
N ALA A 756 3.53 25.98 14.47
CA ALA A 756 4.32 24.75 14.35
C ALA A 756 3.50 23.50 13.94
N ASN A 757 2.29 23.66 13.41
CA ASN A 757 1.42 22.54 13.04
C ASN A 757 1.79 21.99 11.66
N ARG A 758 2.57 20.89 11.63
CA ARG A 758 3.06 20.25 10.40
C ARG A 758 1.96 19.86 9.41
N LEU A 759 0.76 19.49 9.87
CA LEU A 759 -0.36 19.12 8.98
C LEU A 759 -0.82 20.34 8.20
N ARG A 760 -1.03 21.45 8.92
CA ARG A 760 -1.49 22.72 8.35
C ARG A 760 -0.42 23.31 7.43
N LEU A 761 0.87 23.18 7.78
CA LEU A 761 1.97 23.56 6.90
C LEU A 761 2.04 22.68 5.64
N ALA A 762 1.80 21.37 5.75
CA ALA A 762 1.77 20.48 4.60
C ALA A 762 0.53 20.70 3.70
N LEU A 763 -0.61 21.09 4.28
CA LEU A 763 -1.79 21.52 3.55
C LEU A 763 -1.53 22.85 2.82
N PHE A 764 -0.86 23.80 3.47
CA PHE A 764 -0.46 25.05 2.84
C PHE A 764 0.49 24.78 1.67
N GLU A 765 1.45 23.88 1.86
CA GLU A 765 2.34 23.41 0.79
C GLU A 765 1.56 22.81 -0.39
N ALA A 766 0.50 22.03 -0.13
CA ALA A 766 -0.32 21.41 -1.16
C ALA A 766 -0.98 22.47 -2.08
N TYR A 767 -1.61 23.48 -1.47
CA TYR A 767 -2.26 24.57 -2.21
C TYR A 767 -1.25 25.48 -2.93
N LEU A 768 -0.07 25.70 -2.36
CA LEU A 768 0.99 26.45 -3.04
C LEU A 768 1.47 25.68 -4.27
N ARG A 769 1.69 24.37 -4.15
CA ARG A 769 2.09 23.52 -5.29
C ARG A 769 1.05 23.48 -6.40
N SER A 770 -0.24 23.46 -6.07
CA SER A 770 -1.29 23.52 -7.08
C SER A 770 -1.26 24.86 -7.84
N MET A 771 -1.01 25.95 -7.12
CA MET A 771 -0.94 27.30 -7.69
C MET A 771 0.43 27.67 -8.30
N ALA A 772 1.45 26.82 -8.16
CA ALA A 772 2.81 27.05 -8.67
C ALA A 772 2.98 26.79 -10.18
N THR A 773 1.89 26.82 -10.95
CA THR A 773 1.91 26.63 -12.40
C THR A 773 1.70 27.95 -13.15
N ALA A 774 2.30 28.07 -14.34
CA ALA A 774 2.14 29.25 -15.17
C ALA A 774 0.67 29.48 -15.59
N SER A 775 -0.07 28.39 -15.84
CA SER A 775 -1.50 28.44 -16.16
C SER A 775 -2.33 29.01 -15.01
N ALA A 776 -2.12 28.52 -13.77
CA ALA A 776 -2.81 29.06 -12.60
C ALA A 776 -2.45 30.53 -12.35
N ALA A 777 -1.18 30.91 -12.46
CA ALA A 777 -0.75 32.29 -12.33
C ALA A 777 -1.36 33.20 -13.43
N ASN A 778 -1.48 32.71 -14.67
CA ASN A 778 -2.16 33.43 -15.76
C ASN A 778 -3.66 33.66 -15.49
N ALA A 779 -4.34 32.70 -14.85
CA ALA A 779 -5.74 32.80 -14.52
C ALA A 779 -6.05 33.82 -13.40
N VAL A 780 -5.05 34.19 -12.59
CA VAL A 780 -5.21 35.17 -11.50
C VAL A 780 -5.31 36.59 -12.07
N SER A 781 -6.16 37.46 -11.55
CA SER A 781 -6.21 38.86 -12.03
C SER A 781 -4.95 39.64 -11.61
N ASP A 782 -4.53 40.61 -12.41
CA ASP A 782 -3.30 41.37 -12.15
C ASP A 782 -3.39 42.15 -10.82
N GLU A 783 -4.57 42.72 -10.51
CA GLU A 783 -4.86 43.38 -9.24
C GLU A 783 -4.63 42.44 -8.04
N LEU A 784 -5.15 41.21 -8.10
CA LEU A 784 -5.00 40.25 -7.00
C LEU A 784 -3.59 39.71 -6.88
N MET A 785 -2.90 39.56 -7.99
CA MET A 785 -1.49 39.18 -7.98
C MET A 785 -0.66 40.25 -7.26
N LEU A 786 -0.86 41.53 -7.59
CA LEU A 786 -0.16 42.62 -6.90
C LEU A 786 -0.51 42.72 -5.41
N ARG A 787 -1.77 42.42 -5.05
CA ARG A 787 -2.25 42.56 -3.67
C ARG A 787 -1.87 41.41 -2.75
N HIS A 788 -1.86 40.16 -3.24
CA HIS A 788 -1.82 38.98 -2.37
C HIS A 788 -0.69 37.98 -2.70
N TRP A 789 -0.07 38.05 -3.88
CA TRP A 789 0.90 37.04 -4.30
C TRP A 789 2.13 37.00 -3.38
N VAL A 790 2.67 38.18 -3.06
CA VAL A 790 3.79 38.34 -2.11
C VAL A 790 3.38 37.98 -0.69
N ASP A 791 2.20 38.41 -0.24
CA ASP A 791 1.67 38.15 1.12
C ASP A 791 1.47 36.66 1.41
N VAL A 792 1.27 35.85 0.37
CA VAL A 792 1.18 34.40 0.46
C VAL A 792 2.56 33.74 0.37
N ALA A 793 3.41 34.18 -0.55
CA ALA A 793 4.72 33.58 -0.80
C ALA A 793 5.71 33.80 0.37
N VAL A 794 5.79 35.02 0.91
CA VAL A 794 6.79 35.40 1.91
C VAL A 794 6.66 34.57 3.20
N PRO A 795 5.48 34.41 3.82
CA PRO A 795 5.33 33.58 5.03
C PRO A 795 5.65 32.10 4.80
N ALA A 796 5.44 31.58 3.58
CA ALA A 796 5.79 30.22 3.21
C ALA A 796 7.31 30.04 3.07
N ILE A 797 7.97 30.95 2.34
CA ILE A 797 9.42 30.92 2.08
C ILE A 797 10.24 31.09 3.38
N THR A 798 9.81 32.01 4.24
CA THR A 798 10.49 32.33 5.51
C THR A 798 10.15 31.35 6.65
N ASN A 799 9.35 30.32 6.37
CA ASN A 799 8.92 29.36 7.37
C ASN A 799 10.09 28.48 7.86
N ARG A 800 10.43 28.59 9.14
CA ARG A 800 11.51 27.80 9.77
C ARG A 800 11.18 26.34 10.06
N PHE A 801 9.91 25.94 9.99
CA PHE A 801 9.44 24.61 10.40
C PHE A 801 9.39 23.60 9.24
N SER A 802 9.37 24.05 7.98
CA SER A 802 9.31 23.16 6.80
C SER A 802 10.06 23.73 5.58
N ALA A 803 11.18 23.10 5.23
CA ALA A 803 11.91 23.41 4.00
C ALA A 803 11.11 23.05 2.73
N ALA A 804 10.22 22.05 2.81
CA ALA A 804 9.36 21.67 1.70
C ALA A 804 8.29 22.73 1.41
N LEU A 805 7.75 23.37 2.46
CA LEU A 805 6.87 24.52 2.34
C LEU A 805 7.61 25.72 1.75
N ALA A 806 8.83 25.99 2.20
CA ALA A 806 9.64 27.09 1.68
C ALA A 806 9.94 26.92 0.18
N ASN A 807 10.27 25.71 -0.26
CA ASN A 807 10.45 25.41 -1.68
C ASN A 807 9.13 25.57 -2.48
N ALA A 808 7.98 25.10 -1.95
CA ALA A 808 6.70 25.31 -2.62
C ALA A 808 6.30 26.80 -2.69
N GLY A 809 6.62 27.58 -1.65
CA GLY A 809 6.46 29.03 -1.66
C GLY A 809 7.34 29.70 -2.72
N HIS A 810 8.55 29.19 -2.94
CA HIS A 810 9.43 29.64 -4.01
C HIS A 810 8.87 29.32 -5.40
N ASP A 811 8.44 28.07 -5.63
CA ASP A 811 7.83 27.63 -6.87
C ASP A 811 6.56 28.45 -7.19
N PHE A 812 5.72 28.71 -6.18
CA PHE A 812 4.55 29.60 -6.28
C PHE A 812 4.94 31.03 -6.64
N PHE A 813 5.97 31.58 -5.99
CA PHE A 813 6.41 32.94 -6.28
C PHE A 813 6.94 33.09 -7.71
N ILE A 814 7.70 32.09 -8.19
CA ILE A 814 8.24 32.09 -9.57
C ILE A 814 7.15 31.85 -10.62
N ALA A 815 6.03 31.22 -10.27
CA ALA A 815 4.95 30.99 -11.21
C ALA A 815 4.42 32.29 -11.85
N ALA A 816 4.47 33.42 -11.14
CA ALA A 816 4.19 34.74 -11.71
C ALA A 816 5.18 35.14 -12.82
N PHE A 817 6.48 34.90 -12.64
CA PHE A 817 7.47 35.14 -13.70
C PHE A 817 7.25 34.21 -14.89
N ARG A 818 6.94 32.92 -14.64
CA ARG A 818 6.69 31.91 -15.70
C ARG A 818 5.42 32.16 -16.50
N ALA A 819 4.48 32.91 -15.93
CA ALA A 819 3.26 33.35 -16.60
C ALA A 819 3.50 34.52 -17.57
N GLU A 820 4.71 35.12 -17.57
CA GLU A 820 5.11 36.21 -18.48
C GLU A 820 4.22 37.46 -18.38
N LYS A 821 3.55 37.63 -17.25
CA LYS A 821 2.70 38.79 -16.99
C LYS A 821 3.52 40.07 -16.90
N TYR A 822 3.05 41.13 -17.54
CA TYR A 822 3.70 42.43 -17.53
C TYR A 822 3.90 43.04 -16.12
N VAL A 823 3.09 42.65 -15.13
CA VAL A 823 3.27 43.07 -13.72
C VAL A 823 4.37 42.30 -12.96
N SER A 824 4.81 41.15 -13.45
CA SER A 824 5.76 40.28 -12.75
C SER A 824 7.12 40.93 -12.41
N PRO A 825 7.72 41.80 -13.25
CA PRO A 825 8.96 42.50 -12.89
C PRO A 825 8.88 43.29 -11.58
N LEU A 826 7.68 43.74 -11.16
CA LEU A 826 7.47 44.49 -9.92
C LEU A 826 7.73 43.65 -8.65
N PHE A 827 7.76 42.31 -8.76
CA PHE A 827 8.07 41.40 -7.64
C PHE A 827 9.56 41.16 -7.42
N VAL A 828 10.42 41.57 -8.37
CA VAL A 828 11.86 41.30 -8.33
C VAL A 828 12.58 41.94 -7.13
N PRO A 829 12.27 43.17 -6.69
CA PRO A 829 12.86 43.72 -5.47
C PRO A 829 12.63 42.82 -4.23
N THR A 830 11.42 42.27 -4.09
CA THR A 830 11.09 41.32 -3.02
C THR A 830 11.82 40.00 -3.19
N TYR A 831 11.92 39.50 -4.43
CA TYR A 831 12.68 38.28 -4.76
C TYR A 831 14.15 38.39 -4.34
N ILE A 832 14.79 39.53 -4.61
CA ILE A 832 16.16 39.81 -4.20
C ILE A 832 16.24 39.91 -2.67
N ALA A 833 15.36 40.67 -2.03
CA ALA A 833 15.38 40.85 -0.57
C ALA A 833 15.22 39.52 0.21
N LEU A 834 14.45 38.57 -0.31
CA LEU A 834 14.25 37.25 0.31
C LEU A 834 15.45 36.32 0.15
N TYR A 835 15.96 36.17 -1.07
CA TYR A 835 16.96 35.14 -1.40
C TYR A 835 18.39 35.65 -1.33
N ILE A 836 18.59 36.97 -1.44
CA ILE A 836 19.89 37.63 -1.49
C ILE A 836 19.90 38.78 -0.46
N PRO A 837 19.83 38.45 0.85
CA PRO A 837 19.76 39.49 1.88
C PRO A 837 21.03 40.37 1.85
N GLY A 838 20.81 41.68 1.93
CA GLY A 838 21.86 42.69 2.10
C GLY A 838 22.58 42.56 3.45
N VAL A 839 23.67 43.31 3.63
CA VAL A 839 24.67 43.17 4.70
C VAL A 839 24.07 43.11 6.12
N GLU A 840 23.98 41.89 6.67
CA GLU A 840 24.33 41.54 8.05
C GLU A 840 24.92 40.13 8.01
N LEU A 841 26.25 40.04 8.15
CA LEU A 841 26.85 38.78 8.55
C LEU A 841 26.62 38.65 10.05
N GLU A 842 26.01 37.53 10.46
CA GLU A 842 25.83 37.11 11.86
C GLU A 842 27.13 37.39 12.65
N SER A 843 27.17 38.50 13.40
CA SER A 843 28.24 38.79 14.36
C SER A 843 28.13 37.80 15.52
N ALA A 844 28.67 36.60 15.33
CA ALA A 844 29.02 35.70 16.42
C ALA A 844 30.22 36.30 17.18
N GLY A 845 29.95 37.27 18.04
CA GLY A 845 30.97 37.92 18.86
C GLY A 845 30.54 39.31 19.28
N GLY A 846 30.15 39.47 20.55
CA GLY A 846 29.73 40.76 21.06
C GLY A 846 30.88 41.78 21.05
N ARG A 847 30.61 42.99 20.55
CA ARG A 847 30.95 44.25 21.22
C ARG A 847 30.19 45.41 20.56
N ARG A 848 29.59 46.24 21.43
CA ARG A 848 28.86 47.47 21.10
C ARG A 848 29.75 48.44 20.31
N GLY A 849 29.20 49.08 19.29
CA GLY A 849 29.81 50.26 18.67
C GLY A 849 29.21 50.69 17.34
N SER A 850 28.03 51.31 17.37
CA SER A 850 27.62 52.43 16.50
C SER A 850 27.98 52.42 15.00
N VAL A 851 27.09 51.89 14.16
CA VAL A 851 26.48 52.57 13.00
C VAL A 851 25.10 51.92 12.82
N VAL A 852 24.04 52.69 12.54
CA VAL A 852 22.66 52.22 12.37
C VAL A 852 22.57 51.25 11.17
N ALA A 853 22.81 49.96 11.41
CA ALA A 853 22.58 48.90 10.45
C ALA A 853 21.07 48.60 10.39
N ARG A 854 20.49 48.74 9.19
CA ARG A 854 19.11 48.33 8.92
C ARG A 854 19.07 46.79 9.02
N ALA A 855 18.42 46.27 10.06
CA ALA A 855 18.15 44.84 10.20
C ALA A 855 17.56 44.26 8.92
N SER A 856 18.02 43.09 8.49
CA SER A 856 17.45 42.36 7.34
C SER A 856 15.92 42.25 7.48
N THR A 857 15.19 42.65 6.43
CA THR A 857 13.71 42.61 6.40
C THR A 857 13.15 41.21 6.64
N TYR A 858 13.93 40.16 6.32
CA TYR A 858 13.51 38.76 6.43
C TYR A 858 14.53 37.89 7.17
N PRO A 859 14.09 36.81 7.85
CA PRO A 859 14.98 35.88 8.53
C PRO A 859 15.87 35.10 7.55
N PRO A 860 17.06 34.64 7.97
CA PRO A 860 17.97 33.91 7.09
C PRO A 860 17.38 32.57 6.64
N LEU A 861 17.46 32.29 5.34
CA LEU A 861 16.97 31.05 4.73
C LEU A 861 17.96 29.89 4.92
N SER A 862 17.44 28.67 4.93
CA SER A 862 18.27 27.47 4.98
C SER A 862 19.05 27.27 3.67
N VAL A 863 20.22 26.63 3.75
CA VAL A 863 21.06 26.32 2.58
C VAL A 863 20.28 25.53 1.52
N ALA A 864 19.41 24.59 1.93
CA ALA A 864 18.60 23.80 1.01
C ALA A 864 17.63 24.65 0.17
N VAL A 865 17.06 25.70 0.78
CA VAL A 865 16.17 26.65 0.09
C VAL A 865 16.98 27.53 -0.88
N VAL A 866 18.19 27.96 -0.48
CA VAL A 866 19.08 28.74 -1.35
C VAL A 866 19.58 27.90 -2.55
N GLN A 867 19.85 26.62 -2.35
CA GLN A 867 20.18 25.69 -3.44
C GLN A 867 18.99 25.46 -4.39
N HIS A 868 17.77 25.45 -3.86
CA HIS A 868 16.56 25.42 -4.68
C HIS A 868 16.41 26.71 -5.50
N PHE A 869 16.65 27.86 -4.88
CA PHE A 869 16.74 29.15 -5.55
C PHE A 869 17.73 29.16 -6.71
N ALA A 870 18.96 28.70 -6.47
CA ALA A 870 20.02 28.65 -7.48
C ALA A 870 19.63 27.83 -8.73
N ARG A 871 18.83 26.77 -8.55
CA ARG A 871 18.34 25.94 -9.66
C ARG A 871 17.26 26.64 -10.49
N TRP A 872 16.43 27.46 -9.86
CA TRP A 872 15.26 28.07 -10.50
C TRP A 872 15.44 29.53 -10.92
N VAL A 873 16.51 30.21 -10.47
CA VAL A 873 16.76 31.63 -10.79
C VAL A 873 16.79 31.90 -12.30
N ARG A 874 17.29 30.95 -13.11
CA ARG A 874 17.23 31.01 -14.58
C ARG A 874 15.79 31.08 -15.09
N THR A 875 14.92 30.21 -14.59
CA THR A 875 13.52 30.17 -15.02
C THR A 875 12.81 31.47 -14.67
N ALA A 876 13.11 32.05 -13.50
CA ALA A 876 12.59 33.36 -13.11
C ALA A 876 13.08 34.47 -14.06
N CYS A 877 14.40 34.57 -14.30
CA CYS A 877 14.97 35.58 -15.18
C CYS A 877 14.48 35.45 -16.64
N ARG A 878 14.35 34.23 -17.15
CA ARG A 878 13.80 33.99 -18.50
C ARG A 878 12.36 34.49 -18.63
N GLY A 879 11.52 34.21 -17.63
CA GLY A 879 10.13 34.69 -17.61
C GLY A 879 10.03 36.21 -17.44
N ILE A 880 10.96 36.82 -16.69
CA ILE A 880 11.07 38.28 -16.60
C ILE A 880 11.45 38.87 -17.97
N GLU A 881 12.43 38.29 -18.67
CA GLU A 881 12.90 38.75 -19.98
C GLU A 881 11.81 38.70 -21.07
N SER A 882 10.84 37.78 -20.97
CA SER A 882 9.72 37.65 -21.91
C SER A 882 8.50 38.50 -21.56
N CYS A 883 8.50 39.24 -20.44
CA CYS A 883 7.39 40.12 -20.08
C CYS A 883 7.24 41.31 -21.05
N ASP A 884 6.00 41.71 -21.35
CA ASP A 884 5.70 42.88 -22.19
C ASP A 884 6.09 44.19 -21.50
N SER A 885 7.23 44.75 -21.93
CA SER A 885 7.75 46.03 -21.45
C SER A 885 6.84 47.23 -21.75
N THR A 886 6.03 47.17 -22.82
CA THR A 886 5.16 48.26 -23.25
C THR A 886 3.89 48.32 -22.40
N ALA A 887 3.30 47.18 -22.09
CA ALA A 887 2.18 47.09 -21.16
C ALA A 887 2.55 47.54 -19.73
N LEU A 888 3.76 47.20 -19.27
CA LEU A 888 4.26 47.69 -17.97
C LEU A 888 4.49 49.20 -17.96
N ALA A 889 4.97 49.79 -19.05
CA ALA A 889 5.17 51.24 -19.14
C ALA A 889 3.84 52.01 -19.06
N ARG A 890 2.80 51.52 -19.73
CA ARG A 890 1.44 52.11 -19.72
C ARG A 890 0.82 52.18 -18.32
N LEU A 891 1.21 51.31 -17.38
CA LEU A 891 0.72 51.37 -15.98
C LEU A 891 1.16 52.63 -15.23
N PHE A 892 2.25 53.28 -15.64
CA PHE A 892 2.82 54.45 -14.97
C PHE A 892 2.65 55.76 -15.75
N GLU A 893 1.91 55.72 -16.87
CA GLU A 893 1.57 56.88 -17.68
C GLU A 893 0.27 57.52 -17.15
N GLU A 894 0.36 58.68 -16.52
CA GLU A 894 -0.78 59.40 -15.91
C GLU A 894 -1.83 59.90 -16.94
N ASN A 895 -1.53 59.88 -18.25
CA ASN A 895 -2.35 60.50 -19.31
C ASN A 895 -2.82 59.55 -20.43
N ALA A 896 -2.57 58.24 -20.35
CA ALA A 896 -2.90 57.31 -21.45
C ALA A 896 -4.41 57.09 -21.71
N VAL A 897 -5.29 57.67 -20.89
CA VAL A 897 -6.75 57.57 -21.05
C VAL A 897 -7.33 58.67 -21.97
N VAL A 898 -6.53 59.66 -22.40
CA VAL A 898 -7.05 60.84 -23.13
C VAL A 898 -6.74 60.84 -24.64
N GLU A 899 -5.81 60.02 -25.14
CA GLU A 899 -5.50 59.98 -26.58
C GLU A 899 -5.79 58.60 -27.21
N GLY A 900 -7.03 58.45 -27.69
CA GLY A 900 -7.46 57.37 -28.60
C GLY A 900 -8.58 56.50 -28.02
N ASP A 901 -9.67 56.36 -28.78
CA ASP A 901 -10.96 55.69 -28.51
C ASP A 901 -10.92 54.17 -28.14
N VAL A 902 -9.83 53.68 -27.53
CA VAL A 902 -9.75 52.29 -27.04
C VAL A 902 -9.96 52.29 -25.53
N PRO A 903 -11.13 51.83 -25.02
CA PRO A 903 -11.36 51.76 -23.58
C PRO A 903 -10.29 50.88 -22.93
N ALA A 904 -9.60 51.44 -21.92
CA ALA A 904 -8.64 50.70 -21.13
C ALA A 904 -9.27 49.40 -20.62
N THR A 905 -8.56 48.29 -20.75
CA THR A 905 -9.07 47.00 -20.26
C THR A 905 -9.38 47.11 -18.76
N PRO A 906 -10.49 46.53 -18.27
CA PRO A 906 -10.90 46.67 -16.86
C PRO A 906 -9.84 46.19 -15.86
N SER A 907 -8.94 45.28 -16.26
CA SER A 907 -7.76 44.87 -15.47
C SER A 907 -6.77 46.01 -15.26
N LEU A 908 -6.50 46.81 -16.31
CA LEU A 908 -5.52 47.90 -16.27
C LEU A 908 -6.01 49.04 -15.36
N ALA A 909 -7.30 49.38 -15.43
CA ALA A 909 -7.90 50.40 -14.56
C ALA A 909 -7.80 50.04 -13.06
N ALA A 910 -8.08 48.79 -12.70
CA ALA A 910 -7.98 48.31 -11.32
C ALA A 910 -6.53 48.30 -10.80
N VAL A 911 -5.55 47.96 -11.65
CA VAL A 911 -4.12 48.02 -11.30
C VAL A 911 -3.65 49.46 -11.13
N THR A 912 -4.04 50.38 -12.02
CA THR A 912 -3.71 51.80 -11.91
C THR A 912 -4.30 52.41 -10.63
N GLU A 913 -5.54 52.02 -10.26
CA GLU A 913 -6.13 52.41 -8.97
C GLU A 913 -5.33 51.87 -7.79
N PHE A 914 -4.89 50.61 -7.80
CA PHE A 914 -4.04 50.05 -6.76
C PHE A 914 -2.71 50.80 -6.63
N LEU A 915 -2.02 51.08 -7.75
CA LEU A 915 -0.75 51.81 -7.76
C LEU A 915 -0.88 53.28 -7.35
N SER A 916 -2.07 53.87 -7.53
CA SER A 916 -2.39 55.23 -7.06
C SER A 916 -2.35 55.35 -5.53
N ARG A 917 -2.54 54.24 -4.81
CA ARG A 917 -2.48 54.15 -3.34
C ARG A 917 -1.06 54.10 -2.78
N LEU A 918 -0.05 53.88 -3.63
CA LEU A 918 1.36 53.89 -3.22
C LEU A 918 1.90 55.32 -3.03
N SER A 919 2.88 55.49 -2.14
CA SER A 919 3.55 56.78 -1.95
C SER A 919 4.24 57.26 -3.24
N PRO A 920 4.36 58.57 -3.48
CA PRO A 920 5.02 59.11 -4.68
C PRO A 920 6.45 58.59 -4.88
N THR A 921 7.19 58.41 -3.77
CA THR A 921 8.55 57.84 -3.76
C THR A 921 8.60 56.38 -4.17
N GLN A 922 7.62 55.56 -3.75
CA GLN A 922 7.53 54.16 -4.16
C GLN A 922 7.16 54.03 -5.63
N ARG A 923 6.22 54.87 -6.10
CA ARG A 923 5.81 54.89 -7.51
C ARG A 923 6.96 55.29 -8.44
N ALA A 924 7.74 56.31 -8.06
CA ALA A 924 8.93 56.73 -8.79
C ALA A 924 10.03 55.65 -8.83
N ALA A 925 10.17 54.84 -7.76
CA ALA A 925 11.10 53.72 -7.74
C ALA A 925 10.65 52.56 -8.63
N LEU A 926 9.35 52.20 -8.59
CA LEU A 926 8.79 51.12 -9.40
C LEU A 926 8.78 51.46 -10.90
N ARG A 927 8.62 52.74 -11.27
CA ARG A 927 8.70 53.19 -12.68
C ARG A 927 10.04 52.88 -13.34
N LYS A 928 11.12 52.72 -12.56
CA LYS A 928 12.46 52.38 -13.07
C LYS A 928 12.63 50.88 -13.34
N VAL A 929 11.67 50.04 -12.93
CA VAL A 929 11.73 48.59 -13.06
C VAL A 929 11.19 48.17 -14.42
N THR A 930 12.08 48.05 -15.41
CA THR A 930 11.82 47.38 -16.70
C THR A 930 12.19 45.90 -16.62
N PRO A 931 11.66 45.03 -17.51
CA PRO A 931 12.05 43.62 -17.60
C PRO A 931 13.57 43.40 -17.59
N THR A 932 14.31 44.11 -18.45
CA THR A 932 15.77 44.00 -18.53
C THR A 932 16.45 44.53 -17.27
N SER A 933 16.02 45.67 -16.72
CA SER A 933 16.60 46.20 -15.48
C SER A 933 16.37 45.28 -14.29
N ALA A 934 15.21 44.61 -14.23
CA ALA A 934 14.87 43.68 -13.16
C ALA A 934 15.75 42.43 -13.21
N ALA A 935 15.99 41.86 -14.40
CA ALA A 935 16.95 40.77 -14.56
C ALA A 935 18.38 41.20 -14.16
N LEU A 936 18.82 42.39 -14.57
CA LEU A 936 20.14 42.94 -14.20
C LEU A 936 20.30 43.20 -12.70
N LEU A 937 19.21 43.57 -12.00
CA LEU A 937 19.20 43.70 -10.55
C LEU A 937 19.46 42.35 -9.86
N VAL A 938 18.89 41.26 -10.37
CA VAL A 938 19.16 39.90 -9.84
C VAL A 938 20.64 39.54 -10.01
N VAL A 939 21.22 39.79 -11.20
CA VAL A 939 22.65 39.50 -11.46
C VAL A 939 23.54 40.31 -10.52
N SER A 940 23.26 41.61 -10.38
CA SER A 940 24.08 42.50 -9.56
C SER A 940 24.00 42.13 -8.08
N ALA A 941 22.81 41.81 -7.57
CA ALA A 941 22.64 41.37 -6.19
C ALA A 941 23.38 40.04 -5.91
N LEU A 942 23.33 39.08 -6.85
CA LEU A 942 24.09 37.83 -6.73
C LEU A 942 25.59 38.06 -6.66
N PHE A 943 26.11 38.93 -7.53
CA PHE A 943 27.52 39.32 -7.54
C PHE A 943 27.92 39.95 -6.21
N ASP A 944 27.18 40.97 -5.75
CA ASP A 944 27.46 41.65 -4.48
C ASP A 944 27.46 40.66 -3.30
N ARG A 945 26.51 39.72 -3.27
CA ARG A 945 26.44 38.69 -2.23
C ARG A 945 27.60 37.72 -2.27
N LEU A 946 28.06 37.32 -3.46
CA LEU A 946 29.22 36.45 -3.63
C LEU A 946 30.50 37.14 -3.14
N CYS A 947 30.69 38.41 -3.49
CA CYS A 947 31.82 39.21 -3.02
C CYS A 947 31.81 39.34 -1.48
N LEU A 948 30.63 39.56 -0.88
CA LEU A 948 30.47 39.62 0.57
C LEU A 948 30.78 38.28 1.26
N LEU A 949 30.25 37.17 0.74
CA LEU A 949 30.50 35.83 1.29
C LEU A 949 31.97 35.42 1.19
N TRP A 950 32.68 35.90 0.17
CA TRP A 950 34.11 35.65 0.00
C TRP A 950 34.97 36.49 0.95
N ASN A 951 34.66 37.78 1.10
CA ASN A 951 35.41 38.70 1.97
C ASN A 951 35.20 38.42 3.47
N SER A 952 34.15 37.69 3.83
CA SER A 952 33.79 37.36 5.21
C SER A 952 34.32 36.01 5.72
N THR A 953 35.30 35.43 5.03
CA THR A 953 35.84 34.09 5.32
C THR A 953 37.20 34.04 6.04
N PRO A 954 37.47 34.74 7.17
CA PRO A 954 38.62 34.40 8.01
C PRO A 954 38.27 33.18 8.88
N GLY A 955 38.30 31.99 8.28
CA GLY A 955 38.02 30.71 8.94
C GLY A 955 36.96 29.88 8.21
N TYR A 956 37.26 28.60 7.96
CA TYR A 956 36.43 27.64 7.20
C TYR A 956 35.08 27.35 7.89
N VAL A 957 34.09 28.25 7.76
CA VAL A 957 32.71 27.96 8.19
C VAL A 957 31.98 27.27 7.05
N ARG A 958 31.75 25.94 7.19
CA ARG A 958 31.07 25.08 6.21
C ARG A 958 29.79 25.70 5.61
N LYS A 959 28.98 26.38 6.43
CA LYS A 959 27.74 27.07 6.02
C LYS A 959 27.98 28.20 5.00
N ALA A 960 29.04 29.01 5.17
CA ALA A 960 29.36 30.11 4.26
C ALA A 960 29.83 29.59 2.89
N ARG A 961 30.65 28.52 2.91
CA ARG A 961 31.06 27.81 1.68
C ARG A 961 29.84 27.25 0.94
N ASP A 962 28.94 26.56 1.62
CA ASP A 962 27.76 25.95 1.00
C ASP A 962 26.83 27.02 0.37
N LEU A 963 26.70 28.19 1.02
CA LEU A 963 25.99 29.34 0.46
C LEU A 963 26.69 29.95 -0.75
N PHE A 964 28.02 30.13 -0.69
CA PHE A 964 28.80 30.62 -1.81
C PHE A 964 28.63 29.71 -3.04
N MET A 965 28.76 28.40 -2.86
CA MET A 965 28.55 27.42 -3.93
C MET A 965 27.14 27.53 -4.55
N ALA A 966 26.11 27.70 -3.71
CA ALA A 966 24.73 27.84 -4.18
C ALA A 966 24.53 29.13 -4.99
N TYR A 967 24.96 30.29 -4.49
CA TYR A 967 24.82 31.56 -5.21
C TYR A 967 25.66 31.61 -6.50
N PHE A 968 26.86 31.02 -6.49
CA PHE A 968 27.72 30.95 -7.67
C PHE A 968 27.10 30.05 -8.73
N SER A 969 26.51 28.92 -8.33
CA SER A 969 25.71 28.08 -9.22
C SER A 969 24.53 28.85 -9.83
N GLY A 970 23.82 29.63 -9.01
CA GLY A 970 22.76 30.51 -9.48
C GLY A 970 23.22 31.51 -10.54
N LEU A 971 24.34 32.20 -10.29
CA LEU A 971 24.95 33.15 -11.23
C LEU A 971 25.34 32.47 -12.56
N CYS A 972 25.97 31.30 -12.50
CA CYS A 972 26.33 30.53 -13.69
C CYS A 972 25.09 30.12 -14.51
N ASN A 973 23.99 29.70 -13.86
CA ASN A 973 22.75 29.32 -14.54
C ASN A 973 22.14 30.48 -15.36
N LEU A 974 22.47 31.73 -15.04
CA LEU A 974 22.05 32.92 -15.80
C LEU A 974 22.84 33.15 -17.09
N LEU A 975 23.94 32.42 -17.35
CA LEU A 975 24.59 32.39 -18.67
C LEU A 975 23.64 31.89 -19.77
N GLN A 976 22.57 31.21 -19.39
CA GLN A 976 21.57 30.65 -20.30
C GLN A 976 20.33 31.56 -20.47
N CYS A 977 20.42 32.84 -20.07
CA CYS A 977 19.44 33.89 -20.38
C CYS A 977 19.44 34.24 -21.88
N THR A 978 18.42 34.94 -22.36
CA THR A 978 18.30 35.31 -23.78
C THR A 978 18.73 36.76 -24.05
N ASN A 979 18.63 37.65 -23.07
CA ASN A 979 18.97 39.06 -23.25
C ASN A 979 20.50 39.28 -23.22
N THR A 980 21.05 39.88 -24.28
CA THR A 980 22.49 40.13 -24.43
C THR A 980 23.07 40.97 -23.29
N ALA A 981 22.36 42.00 -22.81
CA ALA A 981 22.85 42.86 -21.73
C ALA A 981 22.96 42.09 -20.41
N VAL A 982 22.00 41.20 -20.14
CA VAL A 982 22.02 40.31 -18.97
C VAL A 982 23.20 39.34 -19.06
N ILE A 983 23.37 38.68 -20.20
CA ILE A 983 24.49 37.75 -20.44
C ILE A 983 25.85 38.44 -20.26
N GLN A 984 26.05 39.61 -20.87
CA GLN A 984 27.29 40.37 -20.74
C GLN A 984 27.60 40.71 -19.28
N ARG A 985 26.58 41.12 -18.51
CA ARG A 985 26.74 41.40 -17.07
C ARG A 985 27.08 40.14 -16.27
N VAL A 986 26.48 38.99 -16.59
CA VAL A 986 26.79 37.69 -15.96
C VAL A 986 28.23 37.29 -16.26
N CYS A 987 28.66 37.35 -17.53
CA CYS A 987 30.03 37.06 -17.93
C CYS A 987 31.04 37.95 -17.18
N ALA A 988 30.79 39.26 -17.13
CA ALA A 988 31.64 40.19 -16.39
C ALA A 988 31.68 39.87 -14.87
N SER A 989 30.55 39.46 -14.29
CA SER A 989 30.47 39.11 -12.87
C SER A 989 31.24 37.83 -12.54
N ILE A 990 31.11 36.78 -13.38
CA ILE A 990 31.87 35.54 -13.22
C ILE A 990 33.36 35.80 -13.42
N GLU A 991 33.73 36.59 -14.44
CA GLU A 991 35.12 36.97 -14.70
C GLU A 991 35.74 37.73 -13.54
N ALA A 992 35.03 38.70 -12.95
CA ALA A 992 35.50 39.42 -11.77
C ALA A 992 35.67 38.49 -10.56
N ILE A 993 34.73 37.56 -10.31
CA ILE A 993 34.85 36.58 -9.22
C ILE A 993 36.08 35.68 -9.43
N GLU A 994 36.24 35.11 -10.62
CA GLU A 994 37.32 34.18 -10.91
C GLU A 994 38.70 34.87 -10.94
N VAL A 995 38.83 36.01 -11.60
CA VAL A 995 40.13 36.66 -11.84
C VAL A 995 40.58 37.50 -10.64
N GLU A 996 39.66 38.22 -10.01
CA GLU A 996 39.98 39.20 -8.96
C GLU A 996 39.78 38.62 -7.57
N HIS A 997 38.60 38.06 -7.28
CA HIS A 997 38.26 37.61 -5.92
C HIS A 997 38.90 36.27 -5.57
N LEU A 998 38.88 35.28 -6.46
CA LEU A 998 39.46 33.95 -6.23
C LEU A 998 40.98 33.87 -6.49
N ARG A 999 41.63 35.02 -6.70
CA ARG A 999 43.08 35.10 -6.99
C ARG A 999 43.90 34.39 -5.91
N GLY A 1000 44.75 33.45 -6.34
CA GLY A 1000 45.61 32.66 -5.44
C GLY A 1000 44.99 31.36 -4.93
N SER A 1001 43.73 31.07 -5.30
CA SER A 1001 43.04 29.81 -4.96
C SER A 1001 42.86 28.92 -6.20
N GLY A 1002 43.97 28.59 -6.89
CA GLY A 1002 43.96 27.89 -8.18
C GLY A 1002 43.10 26.61 -8.20
N ASN A 1003 43.19 25.76 -7.19
CA ASN A 1003 42.37 24.54 -7.09
C ASN A 1003 40.85 24.81 -7.06
N VAL A 1004 40.43 25.91 -6.44
CA VAL A 1004 39.02 26.31 -6.36
C VAL A 1004 38.57 26.93 -7.68
N GLN A 1005 39.40 27.79 -8.29
CA GLN A 1005 39.15 28.35 -9.63
C GLN A 1005 38.98 27.25 -10.69
N PHE A 1006 39.82 26.20 -10.67
CA PHE A 1006 39.67 25.09 -11.62
C PHE A 1006 38.39 24.26 -11.40
N GLN A 1007 37.96 24.08 -10.14
CA GLN A 1007 36.70 23.41 -9.85
C GLN A 1007 35.49 24.22 -10.34
N PHE A 1008 35.52 25.54 -10.17
CA PHE A 1008 34.46 26.41 -10.67
C PHE A 1008 34.47 26.54 -12.18
N LEU A 1009 35.64 26.67 -12.82
CA LEU A 1009 35.75 26.63 -14.27
C LEU A 1009 35.17 25.34 -14.86
N LYS A 1010 35.39 24.18 -14.22
CA LYS A 1010 34.77 22.93 -14.65
C LYS A 1010 33.23 23.00 -14.59
N TYR A 1011 32.69 23.62 -13.55
CA TYR A 1011 31.25 23.83 -13.43
C TYR A 1011 30.72 24.82 -14.48
N VAL A 1012 31.40 25.96 -14.68
CA VAL A 1012 31.07 26.94 -15.72
C VAL A 1012 31.11 26.27 -17.10
N SER A 1013 32.12 25.45 -17.39
CA SER A 1013 32.23 24.65 -18.62
C SER A 1013 30.96 23.84 -18.88
N ALA A 1014 30.52 23.07 -17.87
CA ALA A 1014 29.34 22.23 -17.99
C ALA A 1014 28.06 23.06 -18.24
N VAL A 1015 27.97 24.27 -17.70
CA VAL A 1015 26.84 25.17 -17.96
C VAL A 1015 26.92 25.76 -19.37
N VAL A 1016 28.11 26.17 -19.82
CA VAL A 1016 28.37 26.70 -21.17
C VAL A 1016 28.04 25.65 -22.24
N ASP A 1017 28.39 24.39 -22.02
CA ASP A 1017 28.07 23.28 -22.93
C ASP A 1017 26.55 23.13 -23.15
N ASN A 1018 25.76 23.45 -22.12
CA ASN A 1018 24.30 23.42 -22.14
C ASN A 1018 23.63 24.69 -22.69
N VAL A 1019 24.40 25.75 -22.99
CA VAL A 1019 23.85 26.96 -23.61
C VAL A 1019 23.35 26.64 -25.02
N GLN A 1020 22.17 27.15 -25.35
CA GLN A 1020 21.53 27.04 -26.66
C GLN A 1020 21.14 28.44 -27.17
N GLY A 1021 21.06 28.61 -28.49
CA GLY A 1021 20.65 29.86 -29.12
C GLY A 1021 21.82 30.75 -29.61
N PRO A 1022 21.51 31.98 -30.07
CA PRO A 1022 22.45 32.83 -30.81
C PRO A 1022 23.62 33.34 -29.96
N SER A 1023 23.49 33.35 -28.64
CA SER A 1023 24.54 33.76 -27.70
C SER A 1023 25.61 32.70 -27.43
N LYS A 1024 25.41 31.44 -27.88
CA LYS A 1024 26.32 30.32 -27.57
C LYS A 1024 27.76 30.56 -27.99
N VAL A 1025 27.98 31.05 -29.20
CA VAL A 1025 29.33 31.28 -29.76
C VAL A 1025 30.08 32.32 -28.92
N GLY A 1026 29.44 33.45 -28.62
CA GLY A 1026 30.03 34.52 -27.82
C GLY A 1026 30.37 34.07 -26.39
N ILE A 1027 29.51 33.27 -25.77
CA ILE A 1027 29.76 32.72 -24.42
C ILE A 1027 30.90 31.69 -24.44
N ALA A 1028 30.94 30.81 -25.45
CA ALA A 1028 32.02 29.83 -25.58
C ALA A 1028 33.38 30.50 -25.78
N GLU A 1029 33.46 31.52 -26.65
CA GLU A 1029 34.67 32.30 -26.85
C GLU A 1029 35.11 33.05 -25.57
N TRP A 1030 34.16 33.65 -24.86
CA TRP A 1030 34.42 34.29 -23.57
C TRP A 1030 34.98 33.28 -22.55
N TYR A 1031 34.36 32.10 -22.43
CA TYR A 1031 34.81 31.06 -21.51
C TYR A 1031 36.22 30.56 -21.84
N LEU A 1032 36.55 30.37 -23.12
CA LEU A 1032 37.91 29.99 -23.54
C LEU A 1032 38.94 31.07 -23.18
N LYS A 1033 38.60 32.34 -23.38
CA LYS A 1033 39.46 33.48 -22.97
C LYS A 1033 39.64 33.53 -21.46
N LEU A 1034 38.58 33.31 -20.68
CA LEU A 1034 38.61 33.26 -19.23
C LEU A 1034 39.48 32.10 -18.71
N ASN A 1035 39.28 30.88 -19.23
CA ASN A 1035 40.05 29.69 -18.87
C ASN A 1035 41.53 29.88 -19.18
N LYS A 1036 41.87 30.41 -20.37
CA LYS A 1036 43.25 30.77 -20.73
C LYS A 1036 43.86 31.76 -19.73
N ARG A 1037 43.14 32.84 -19.38
CA ARG A 1037 43.62 33.85 -18.44
C ARG A 1037 43.89 33.27 -17.05
N ILE A 1038 43.01 32.42 -16.53
CA ILE A 1038 43.16 31.79 -15.20
C ILE A 1038 44.32 30.77 -15.19
N ARG A 1039 44.52 30.01 -16.29
CA ARG A 1039 45.68 29.12 -16.44
C ARG A 1039 46.99 29.90 -16.44
N GLU A 1040 47.05 30.98 -17.22
CA GLU A 1040 48.22 31.87 -17.27
C GLU A 1040 48.51 32.53 -15.90
N GLN A 1041 47.45 32.88 -15.15
CA GLN A 1041 47.55 33.48 -13.82
C GLN A 1041 48.07 32.49 -12.75
N ASN A 1042 47.70 31.21 -12.82
CA ASN A 1042 48.09 30.20 -11.83
C ASN A 1042 49.40 29.45 -12.16
N TYR A 1043 49.70 29.24 -13.44
CA TYR A 1043 50.86 28.43 -13.88
C TYR A 1043 51.88 29.19 -14.76
N GLY A 1044 51.62 30.47 -15.08
CA GLY A 1044 52.48 31.28 -15.95
C GLY A 1044 52.24 31.05 -17.45
N LYS A 1045 52.69 32.00 -18.28
CA LYS A 1045 52.43 32.05 -19.74
C LYS A 1045 52.95 30.85 -20.56
N ASN A 1046 53.83 30.03 -19.99
CA ASN A 1046 54.54 28.93 -20.67
C ASN A 1046 54.26 27.54 -20.07
N SER A 1047 53.25 27.39 -19.20
CA SER A 1047 52.87 26.07 -18.67
C SER A 1047 52.32 25.17 -19.78
N LYS A 1048 52.83 23.93 -19.88
CA LYS A 1048 52.36 22.90 -20.83
C LYS A 1048 51.17 22.06 -20.32
N LEU A 1049 50.56 22.46 -19.19
CA LEU A 1049 49.36 21.86 -18.60
C LEU A 1049 48.06 22.59 -19.03
#